data_AF-A0A423GIK8-F1
#
_entry.id   AF-A0A423GIK8-F1
#
_cell.length_a   1.000
_cell.length_b   1.000
_cell.length_c   1.000
_cell.angle_alpha   90.00
_cell.angle_beta   90.00
_cell.angle_gamma   90.00
#
_symmetry.space_group_name_H-M   'P 1'
#
loop_
_entity.id
_entity.type
_entity.pdbx_description
1 polymer ?
#
loop_
_entity_poly.entity_id
_entity_poly.type
_entity_poly.pdbx_seq_one_letter_code
_entity_poly.pdbx_strand_id
1 'polypeptide(L)'
;MSLRTVLSRLMLCLCGLFAVSSAYAENVIIATPQRGVGIEVDVFDSPDAINGKPSATSSVPSTSVGLFTPAVQSFKGKMYMFWVSDSDTAHIYFSTSAEGNNWSPPQSIPVANILGNVSVTVFKQKLILTFTDQAQINSISSEDGMTWSNASPVTASSDTAYNSPVVYNGQLFVFYCEEDDDTVYYVTSDDGLQWSQPNLGFKANAYRVLSIVPVVYNGELLLYYSYDVGHLAVRAYDRSAHWGDEQTLSGIANELLLSRATMIGNRIFISSGTNTFASTDGVNWSPYFSKTFPGDLTGAPGLGVSYAITTSDLTANNPQLPADLATGLSHTDYATFAWRSFFALNNTAKTPLPANRGVGNPGSSFADSGKVPQSPNPLLWQTFAHRSELFPAVAPNPAGGPTRPFTSEPQYTYFKFLSGVPLAPGASYAYYNNLDEATQIGQNAIFFPVNPPQAAKAGSNYAPSNDSQILFEAKANPVVYEYAKGLSSFPDHIVLPDGAVEVKAAWRKLADIPVQNRGRYHTATVVTYQGKDDAPVAHNEDYALVALHIIHKTPNYPTFIFATFEQEDALTLPDGKSPTGLYYVANYDTIDYPGFDKNNPPTATFSDGNKTYMASLPKAGAVANSNLSPPVYSGSNGIPEGQAGPIRVVQPLTIYSEVAAVNNQVKQLMDGSSEFNNSVWKHYRLKGVQAIPSSTQTDPDYYLANIVVESSQPGIQLFRGSNVFPIPNNNTLTNARNQTNIMVPDYDHSTQSLTMGGCMGCHGIAQSSLKQGFSFLFDAINPMLGQSITGFANPETVGLPAPRTMKERALKYSFGPQNKIAIEKANK
;
A
#
# COMPACT_ATOMS: atom_id res chain seq x y z
N MET A 1 17.99 25.69 20.01
CA MET A 1 17.35 24.35 20.03
C MET A 1 17.80 23.62 21.27
N SER A 2 16.88 23.02 22.03
CA SER A 2 17.17 22.43 23.35
C SER A 2 17.57 20.96 23.20
N LEU A 3 18.60 20.54 23.97
CA LEU A 3 19.08 19.16 24.06
C LEU A 3 17.96 18.13 24.37
N ARG A 4 16.85 18.58 24.96
CA ARG A 4 15.65 17.75 25.20
C ARG A 4 14.93 17.32 23.91
N THR A 5 14.94 18.13 22.86
CA THR A 5 14.28 17.78 21.58
C THR A 5 15.06 16.73 20.79
N VAL A 6 16.38 16.70 20.95
CA VAL A 6 17.26 15.67 20.38
C VAL A 6 17.14 14.35 21.17
N LEU A 7 17.05 14.42 22.50
CA LEU A 7 16.83 13.25 23.35
C LEU A 7 15.44 12.62 23.16
N SER A 8 14.38 13.40 22.91
CA SER A 8 13.06 12.83 22.59
C SER A 8 13.00 12.11 21.23
N ARG A 9 13.84 12.49 20.26
CA ARG A 9 13.99 11.75 18.99
C ARG A 9 14.85 10.49 19.14
N LEU A 10 15.85 10.50 20.04
CA LEU A 10 16.67 9.30 20.32
C LEU A 10 15.97 8.26 21.20
N MET A 11 15.07 8.67 22.10
CA MET A 11 14.49 7.77 23.12
C MET A 11 13.35 6.88 22.59
N LEU A 12 12.80 7.18 21.41
CA LEU A 12 11.88 6.29 20.69
C LEU A 12 12.61 5.16 19.92
N CYS A 13 13.93 5.23 19.79
CA CYS A 13 14.76 4.23 19.10
C CYS A 13 15.36 3.14 20.01
N LEU A 14 15.15 3.18 21.34
CA LEU A 14 15.90 2.32 22.27
C LEU A 14 15.09 1.40 23.20
N CYS A 15 13.82 1.12 22.87
CA CYS A 15 13.04 0.10 23.59
C CYS A 15 13.02 -1.23 22.81
N GLY A 16 14.12 -2.00 22.86
CA GLY A 16 14.17 -3.31 22.22
C GLY A 16 15.50 -4.08 22.30
N LEU A 17 16.31 -3.93 23.35
CA LEU A 17 17.51 -4.76 23.55
C LEU A 17 17.15 -6.06 24.29
N PHE A 18 16.43 -6.93 23.60
CA PHE A 18 16.53 -8.39 23.76
C PHE A 18 16.42 -8.96 22.35
N ALA A 19 17.46 -9.64 21.87
CA ALA A 19 17.46 -10.37 20.61
C ALA A 19 16.51 -11.58 20.74
N VAL A 20 15.21 -11.33 20.62
CA VAL A 20 14.26 -12.32 20.15
C VAL A 20 14.42 -12.28 18.63
N SER A 21 14.81 -13.39 17.99
CA SER A 21 14.98 -13.44 16.54
C SER A 21 13.71 -12.93 15.86
N SER A 22 13.77 -11.76 15.25
CA SER A 22 12.77 -11.35 14.26
C SER A 22 13.00 -12.22 13.04
N ALA A 23 11.98 -12.99 12.64
CA ALA A 23 11.97 -13.50 11.28
C ALA A 23 11.68 -12.29 10.39
N TYR A 24 12.68 -11.82 9.64
CA TYR A 24 12.37 -10.89 8.56
C TYR A 24 11.61 -11.67 7.51
N ALA A 25 10.60 -11.01 7.00
CA ALA A 25 9.70 -11.54 6.00
C ALA A 25 10.40 -11.57 4.62
N GLU A 26 11.39 -10.69 4.41
CA GLU A 26 12.13 -10.49 3.16
C GLU A 26 13.58 -10.94 3.30
N ASN A 27 14.11 -11.54 2.24
CA ASN A 27 15.47 -12.09 2.23
C ASN A 27 16.39 -11.29 1.31
N VAL A 28 17.58 -10.91 1.79
CA VAL A 28 18.65 -10.40 0.91
C VAL A 28 19.28 -11.57 0.18
N ILE A 29 19.55 -11.39 -1.11
CA ILE A 29 20.26 -12.32 -1.95
C ILE A 29 21.60 -11.73 -2.34
N ILE A 30 22.67 -12.49 -2.10
CA ILE A 30 24.03 -12.16 -2.53
C ILE A 30 24.48 -13.23 -3.51
N ALA A 31 24.70 -12.84 -4.77
CA ALA A 31 25.06 -13.73 -5.87
C ALA A 31 26.51 -13.49 -6.30
N THR A 32 27.42 -14.37 -5.86
CA THR A 32 28.86 -14.22 -6.08
C THR A 32 29.32 -15.04 -7.30
N PRO A 33 29.76 -14.40 -8.40
CA PRO A 33 30.23 -15.12 -9.58
C PRO A 33 31.63 -15.72 -9.36
N GLN A 34 31.81 -16.95 -9.82
CA GLN A 34 33.08 -17.67 -9.88
C GLN A 34 33.37 -18.02 -11.33
N ARG A 35 34.45 -17.43 -11.87
CA ARG A 35 34.80 -17.56 -13.29
C ARG A 35 34.98 -19.02 -13.68
N GLY A 36 34.29 -19.45 -14.74
CA GLY A 36 34.38 -20.82 -15.27
C GLY A 36 33.70 -21.91 -14.43
N VAL A 37 33.05 -21.56 -13.32
CA VAL A 37 32.34 -22.51 -12.44
C VAL A 37 30.84 -22.23 -12.41
N GLY A 38 30.44 -21.00 -12.09
CA GLY A 38 29.04 -20.65 -11.92
C GLY A 38 28.85 -19.43 -11.04
N ILE A 39 27.65 -19.31 -10.47
CA ILE A 39 27.32 -18.25 -9.50
C ILE A 39 26.84 -18.93 -8.22
N GLU A 40 27.51 -18.65 -7.11
CA GLU A 40 27.04 -19.08 -5.80
C GLU A 40 26.07 -18.04 -5.23
N VAL A 41 24.97 -18.51 -4.65
CA VAL A 41 23.87 -17.66 -4.17
C VAL A 41 23.65 -17.91 -2.69
N ASP A 42 23.84 -16.87 -1.90
CA ASP A 42 23.66 -16.87 -0.45
C ASP A 42 22.38 -16.09 -0.08
N VAL A 43 21.50 -16.70 0.71
CA VAL A 43 20.21 -16.16 1.15
C VAL A 43 20.29 -15.74 2.61
N PHE A 44 19.84 -14.53 2.94
CA PHE A 44 19.88 -13.97 4.30
C PHE A 44 18.47 -13.60 4.77
N ASP A 45 17.92 -14.40 5.67
CA ASP A 45 16.58 -14.21 6.30
C ASP A 45 16.58 -13.30 7.54
N SER A 46 17.78 -12.85 7.92
CA SER A 46 18.02 -11.94 9.03
C SER A 46 18.86 -10.76 8.53
N PRO A 47 18.33 -9.97 7.59
CA PRO A 47 19.05 -8.87 6.96
C PRO A 47 19.57 -7.85 7.97
N ASP A 48 18.96 -7.73 9.15
CA ASP A 48 19.35 -6.79 10.21
C ASP A 48 20.51 -7.28 11.09
N ALA A 49 20.95 -8.53 10.94
CA ALA A 49 22.09 -9.05 11.68
C ALA A 49 23.39 -8.28 11.37
N ILE A 50 24.26 -8.16 12.37
CA ILE A 50 25.64 -7.69 12.18
C ILE A 50 26.45 -8.87 11.64
N ASN A 51 27.26 -8.64 10.60
CA ASN A 51 28.00 -9.69 9.88
C ASN A 51 27.07 -10.81 9.44
N GLY A 52 26.24 -10.52 8.44
CA GLY A 52 25.23 -11.42 7.90
C GLY A 52 25.73 -12.86 7.75
N LYS A 53 24.88 -13.80 8.14
CA LYS A 53 25.11 -15.23 7.95
C LYS A 53 24.05 -15.75 7.00
N PRO A 54 24.44 -16.46 5.93
CA PRO A 54 23.46 -17.05 5.05
C PRO A 54 22.66 -18.12 5.80
N SER A 55 21.34 -18.07 5.68
CA SER A 55 20.44 -19.13 6.13
C SER A 55 20.45 -20.31 5.17
N ALA A 56 20.78 -20.05 3.90
CA ALA A 56 20.98 -21.06 2.88
C ALA A 56 22.00 -20.60 1.82
N THR A 57 22.70 -21.56 1.24
CA THR A 57 23.64 -21.36 0.12
C THR A 57 23.28 -22.34 -0.98
N SER A 58 23.21 -21.85 -2.22
CA SER A 58 22.98 -22.65 -3.42
C SER A 58 23.91 -22.21 -4.55
N SER A 59 23.87 -22.90 -5.70
CA SER A 59 24.69 -22.55 -6.85
C SER A 59 23.92 -22.66 -8.16
N VAL A 60 24.18 -21.73 -9.07
CA VAL A 60 23.81 -21.82 -10.49
C VAL A 60 25.03 -22.25 -11.28
N PRO A 61 25.17 -23.54 -11.64
CA PRO A 61 26.33 -24.02 -12.37
C PRO A 61 26.32 -23.49 -13.80
N SER A 62 27.45 -22.94 -14.25
CA SER A 62 27.63 -22.49 -15.63
C SER A 62 29.10 -22.25 -15.96
N THR A 63 29.57 -22.84 -17.06
CA THR A 63 30.92 -22.62 -17.59
C THR A 63 31.06 -21.27 -18.32
N SER A 64 29.93 -20.59 -18.56
CA SER A 64 29.83 -19.31 -19.29
C SER A 64 29.59 -18.14 -18.33
N VAL A 65 30.28 -18.12 -17.19
CA VAL A 65 30.23 -17.01 -16.22
C VAL A 65 31.54 -16.25 -16.28
N GLY A 66 31.44 -14.97 -16.65
CA GLY A 66 32.54 -14.02 -16.61
C GLY A 66 32.80 -13.46 -15.20
N LEU A 67 33.61 -12.40 -15.13
CA LEU A 67 33.80 -11.63 -13.88
C LEU A 67 32.81 -10.46 -13.73
N PHE A 68 31.87 -10.35 -14.68
CA PHE A 68 30.78 -9.39 -14.64
C PHE A 68 29.86 -9.64 -13.44
N THR A 69 29.34 -8.54 -12.87
CA THR A 69 28.48 -8.58 -11.69
C THR A 69 27.07 -9.01 -12.08
N PRO A 70 26.54 -10.12 -11.52
CA PRO A 70 25.16 -10.52 -11.76
C PRO A 70 24.17 -9.44 -11.35
N ALA A 71 23.06 -9.34 -12.08
CA ALA A 71 21.98 -8.42 -11.77
C ALA A 71 20.76 -9.22 -11.31
N VAL A 72 20.29 -8.97 -10.08
CA VAL A 72 19.24 -9.75 -9.42
C VAL A 72 18.02 -8.85 -9.18
N GLN A 73 16.84 -9.27 -9.64
CA GLN A 73 15.60 -8.48 -9.56
C GLN A 73 14.41 -9.39 -9.24
N SER A 74 13.56 -8.95 -8.30
CA SER A 74 12.24 -9.59 -8.12
C SER A 74 11.28 -9.15 -9.22
N PHE A 75 10.54 -10.11 -9.76
CA PHE A 75 9.49 -9.90 -10.75
C PHE A 75 8.47 -11.03 -10.70
N LYS A 76 7.20 -10.66 -10.52
CA LYS A 76 6.05 -11.59 -10.55
C LYS A 76 6.20 -12.81 -9.65
N GLY A 77 6.68 -12.59 -8.42
CA GLY A 77 6.81 -13.61 -7.38
C GLY A 77 8.02 -14.54 -7.55
N LYS A 78 8.95 -14.19 -8.43
CA LYS A 78 10.23 -14.88 -8.59
C LYS A 78 11.36 -13.87 -8.64
N MET A 79 12.54 -14.31 -8.27
CA MET A 79 13.78 -13.60 -8.53
C MET A 79 14.35 -14.06 -9.86
N TYR A 80 14.79 -13.09 -10.64
CA TYR A 80 15.54 -13.28 -11.86
C TYR A 80 16.98 -12.84 -11.59
N MET A 81 17.93 -13.67 -12.00
CA MET A 81 19.35 -13.35 -11.98
C MET A 81 19.86 -13.37 -13.41
N PHE A 82 20.43 -12.26 -13.86
CA PHE A 82 20.98 -12.05 -15.19
C PHE A 82 22.50 -11.91 -15.13
N TRP A 83 23.21 -12.46 -16.10
CA TRP A 83 24.65 -12.32 -16.21
C TRP A 83 25.15 -12.45 -17.66
N VAL A 84 26.42 -12.09 -17.87
CA VAL A 84 27.11 -12.15 -19.16
C VAL A 84 28.36 -13.02 -19.00
N SER A 85 28.78 -13.68 -20.08
CA SER A 85 30.02 -14.45 -20.13
C SER A 85 31.15 -13.61 -20.74
N ASP A 86 32.38 -13.70 -20.22
CA ASP A 86 33.54 -13.08 -20.85
C ASP A 86 33.81 -13.62 -22.28
N SER A 87 33.34 -14.83 -22.58
CA SER A 87 33.61 -15.54 -23.85
C SER A 87 32.43 -15.52 -24.83
N ASP A 88 31.30 -14.92 -24.46
CA ASP A 88 30.07 -14.91 -25.27
C ASP A 88 29.46 -13.51 -25.28
N THR A 89 29.69 -12.80 -26.39
CA THR A 89 29.16 -11.46 -26.63
C THR A 89 27.82 -11.48 -27.38
N ALA A 90 27.22 -12.66 -27.58
CA ALA A 90 25.95 -12.82 -28.30
C ALA A 90 24.77 -13.18 -27.40
N HIS A 91 25.00 -13.34 -26.08
CA HIS A 91 23.92 -13.75 -25.17
C HIS A 91 24.02 -13.07 -23.80
N ILE A 92 22.85 -12.73 -23.26
CA ILE A 92 22.65 -12.52 -21.83
C ILE A 92 22.06 -13.81 -21.28
N TYR A 93 22.58 -14.31 -20.17
CA TYR A 93 22.08 -15.51 -19.52
C TYR A 93 21.19 -15.14 -18.33
N PHE A 94 20.23 -16.00 -18.01
CA PHE A 94 19.42 -15.85 -16.81
C PHE A 94 18.99 -17.16 -16.16
N SER A 95 18.63 -17.08 -14.89
CA SER A 95 17.99 -18.14 -14.12
C SER A 95 16.99 -17.53 -13.15
N THR A 96 16.03 -18.36 -12.71
CA THR A 96 14.96 -17.92 -11.81
C THR A 96 14.88 -18.79 -10.58
N SER A 97 14.48 -18.19 -9.46
CA SER A 97 14.16 -18.90 -8.22
C SER A 97 13.04 -18.17 -7.50
N ALA A 98 12.19 -18.89 -6.76
CA ALA A 98 11.24 -18.26 -5.85
C ALA A 98 11.95 -17.63 -4.64
N GLU A 99 12.80 -18.42 -3.95
CA GLU A 99 13.36 -18.05 -2.64
C GLU A 99 14.89 -17.86 -2.62
N GLY A 100 15.61 -18.22 -3.68
CA GLY A 100 17.06 -18.08 -3.82
C GLY A 100 17.85 -19.36 -3.58
N ASN A 101 17.16 -20.45 -3.25
CA ASN A 101 17.77 -21.73 -2.90
C ASN A 101 17.70 -22.78 -4.02
N ASN A 102 16.72 -22.65 -4.93
CA ASN A 102 16.46 -23.60 -6.00
C ASN A 102 16.30 -22.85 -7.32
N TRP A 103 17.37 -22.82 -8.11
CA TRP A 103 17.43 -22.07 -9.36
C TRP A 103 17.10 -22.95 -10.56
N SER A 104 16.40 -22.38 -11.53
CA SER A 104 16.19 -23.01 -12.83
C SER A 104 17.52 -23.19 -13.57
N PRO A 105 17.60 -24.14 -14.52
CA PRO A 105 18.74 -24.21 -15.43
C PRO A 105 18.96 -22.87 -16.17
N PRO A 106 20.22 -22.50 -16.49
CA PRO A 106 20.51 -21.31 -17.28
C PRO A 106 19.79 -21.28 -18.62
N GLN A 107 19.20 -20.13 -18.92
CA GLN A 107 18.58 -19.79 -20.20
C GLN A 107 19.32 -18.62 -20.83
N SER A 108 19.19 -18.43 -22.15
CA SER A 108 19.91 -17.39 -22.90
C SER A 108 18.95 -16.49 -23.67
N ILE A 109 19.26 -15.20 -23.68
CA ILE A 109 18.59 -14.15 -24.44
C ILE A 109 19.56 -13.71 -25.54
N PRO A 110 19.22 -13.93 -26.82
CA PRO A 110 20.07 -13.47 -27.92
C PRO A 110 20.19 -11.95 -27.94
N VAL A 111 21.42 -11.46 -27.92
CA VAL A 111 21.80 -10.05 -28.10
C VAL A 111 23.00 -9.99 -29.07
N ALA A 112 23.40 -8.81 -29.52
CA ALA A 112 24.55 -8.67 -30.40
C ALA A 112 25.63 -7.80 -29.76
N ASN A 113 26.86 -8.29 -29.75
CA ASN A 113 28.07 -7.57 -29.39
C ASN A 113 28.03 -6.92 -27.99
N ILE A 114 27.44 -7.59 -27.00
CA ILE A 114 27.40 -7.06 -25.63
C ILE A 114 28.82 -6.90 -25.06
N LEU A 115 29.06 -5.76 -24.43
CA LEU A 115 30.28 -5.39 -23.72
C LEU A 115 29.91 -5.04 -22.28
N GLY A 116 30.53 -5.72 -21.31
CA GLY A 116 30.38 -5.37 -19.90
C GLY A 116 29.18 -6.01 -19.18
N ASN A 117 28.70 -5.31 -18.16
CA ASN A 117 27.63 -5.78 -17.29
C ASN A 117 26.25 -5.60 -17.94
N VAL A 118 25.32 -6.49 -17.58
CA VAL A 118 23.87 -6.28 -17.74
C VAL A 118 23.31 -5.70 -16.45
N SER A 119 22.38 -4.76 -16.56
CA SER A 119 21.63 -4.19 -15.44
C SER A 119 20.13 -4.42 -15.65
N VAL A 120 19.33 -4.43 -14.58
CA VAL A 120 17.89 -4.72 -14.64
C VAL A 120 17.09 -3.87 -13.66
N THR A 121 15.86 -3.54 -14.02
CA THR A 121 14.82 -3.02 -13.12
C THR A 121 13.43 -3.48 -13.58
N VAL A 122 12.38 -3.24 -12.80
CA VAL A 122 10.98 -3.42 -13.25
C VAL A 122 10.35 -2.06 -13.47
N PHE A 123 9.76 -1.83 -14.65
CA PHE A 123 9.02 -0.61 -14.94
C PHE A 123 7.73 -0.95 -15.68
N LYS A 124 6.60 -0.38 -15.24
CA LYS A 124 5.26 -0.61 -15.82
C LYS A 124 4.96 -2.09 -16.08
N GLN A 125 5.17 -2.93 -15.06
CA GLN A 125 4.93 -4.38 -15.12
C GLN A 125 5.81 -5.16 -16.12
N LYS A 126 6.96 -4.60 -16.51
CA LYS A 126 7.94 -5.24 -17.38
C LYS A 126 9.30 -5.28 -16.72
N LEU A 127 10.03 -6.38 -16.89
CA LEU A 127 11.48 -6.38 -16.71
C LEU A 127 12.09 -5.52 -17.81
N ILE A 128 12.98 -4.60 -17.44
CA ILE A 128 13.78 -3.79 -18.35
C ILE A 128 15.24 -4.11 -18.09
N LEU A 129 15.93 -4.62 -19.11
CA LEU A 129 17.37 -4.85 -19.07
C LEU A 129 18.06 -3.76 -19.88
N THR A 130 19.16 -3.24 -19.34
CA THR A 130 20.07 -2.34 -20.06
C THR A 130 21.46 -2.95 -20.14
N PHE A 131 22.11 -2.75 -21.28
CA PHE A 131 23.45 -3.24 -21.55
C PHE A 131 24.11 -2.40 -22.64
N THR A 132 25.44 -2.42 -22.69
CA THR A 132 26.22 -1.68 -23.68
C THR A 132 26.68 -2.64 -24.78
N ASP A 133 26.64 -2.21 -26.05
CA ASP A 133 27.35 -2.85 -27.16
C ASP A 133 28.50 -1.97 -27.65
N GLN A 134 29.14 -2.34 -28.77
CA GLN A 134 30.26 -1.56 -29.35
C GLN A 134 29.89 -0.12 -29.77
N ALA A 135 28.61 0.23 -29.87
CA ALA A 135 28.15 1.50 -30.40
C ALA A 135 27.39 2.36 -29.37
N GLN A 136 26.62 1.73 -28.47
CA GLN A 136 25.67 2.45 -27.61
C GLN A 136 25.11 1.59 -26.47
N ILE A 137 24.36 2.26 -25.58
CA ILE A 137 23.49 1.60 -24.60
C ILE A 137 22.22 1.14 -25.30
N ASN A 138 21.81 -0.10 -25.02
CA ASN A 138 20.57 -0.69 -25.51
C ASN A 138 19.67 -1.11 -24.35
N SER A 139 18.39 -1.25 -24.66
CA SER A 139 17.37 -1.77 -23.75
C SER A 139 16.58 -2.92 -24.40
N ILE A 140 16.22 -3.91 -23.59
CA ILE A 140 15.23 -4.94 -23.92
C ILE A 140 14.22 -5.05 -22.79
N SER A 141 13.01 -5.52 -23.11
CA SER A 141 11.94 -5.66 -22.13
C SER A 141 11.24 -7.00 -22.21
N SER A 142 10.64 -7.42 -21.10
CA SER A 142 9.81 -8.62 -21.03
C SER A 142 8.63 -8.44 -20.07
N GLU A 143 7.43 -8.80 -20.52
CA GLU A 143 6.19 -8.79 -19.71
C GLU A 143 6.03 -10.05 -18.85
N ASP A 144 6.67 -11.16 -19.24
CA ASP A 144 6.53 -12.47 -18.59
C ASP A 144 7.86 -13.01 -18.01
N GLY A 145 8.97 -12.31 -18.27
CA GLY A 145 10.33 -12.69 -17.90
C GLY A 145 10.96 -13.79 -18.78
N MET A 146 10.26 -14.22 -19.82
CA MET A 146 10.65 -15.35 -20.67
C MET A 146 10.77 -14.93 -22.14
N THR A 147 9.84 -14.10 -22.59
CA THR A 147 9.75 -13.62 -23.97
C THR A 147 10.25 -12.18 -24.01
N TRP A 148 11.26 -11.92 -24.85
CA TRP A 148 12.01 -10.66 -24.85
C TRP A 148 11.78 -9.86 -26.12
N SER A 149 11.71 -8.54 -25.99
CA SER A 149 11.69 -7.62 -27.14
C SER A 149 13.03 -7.63 -27.89
N ASN A 150 13.02 -7.13 -29.13
CA ASN A 150 14.25 -6.77 -29.80
C ASN A 150 14.98 -5.65 -29.02
N ALA A 151 16.31 -5.60 -29.15
CA ALA A 151 17.11 -4.52 -28.61
C ALA A 151 16.73 -3.18 -29.25
N SER A 152 16.51 -2.17 -28.41
CA SER A 152 16.24 -0.80 -28.82
C SER A 152 17.31 0.13 -28.24
N PRO A 153 17.86 1.06 -29.03
CA PRO A 153 18.80 2.06 -28.55
C PRO A 153 18.22 2.90 -27.41
N VAL A 154 19.06 3.22 -26.43
CA VAL A 154 18.82 4.28 -25.44
C VAL A 154 19.51 5.55 -25.96
N THR A 155 18.86 6.72 -25.84
CA THR A 155 19.39 8.00 -26.35
C THR A 155 20.58 8.49 -25.53
N ALA A 156 21.74 7.85 -25.64
CA ALA A 156 22.99 8.20 -24.98
C ALA A 156 24.05 8.64 -26.01
N SER A 157 25.18 9.16 -25.55
CA SER A 157 26.36 9.44 -26.39
C SER A 157 27.08 8.15 -26.83
N SER A 158 27.92 8.25 -27.86
CA SER A 158 28.52 7.09 -28.55
C SER A 158 29.66 6.39 -27.79
N ASP A 159 30.23 7.01 -26.76
CA ASP A 159 31.48 6.56 -26.10
C ASP A 159 31.22 6.08 -24.66
N THR A 160 30.06 5.46 -24.40
CA THR A 160 29.55 5.15 -23.06
C THR A 160 29.99 3.79 -22.53
N ALA A 161 30.55 3.73 -21.31
CA ALA A 161 31.10 2.49 -20.73
C ALA A 161 30.23 1.90 -19.59
N TYR A 162 29.62 2.75 -18.76
CA TYR A 162 28.88 2.31 -17.56
C TYR A 162 27.44 2.77 -17.61
N ASN A 163 26.49 1.88 -17.34
CA ASN A 163 25.08 2.25 -17.24
C ASN A 163 24.35 1.50 -16.12
N SER A 164 23.37 2.16 -15.48
CA SER A 164 22.50 1.51 -14.51
C SER A 164 21.10 2.13 -14.51
N PRO A 165 20.03 1.31 -14.65
CA PRO A 165 18.65 1.76 -14.58
C PRO A 165 18.16 1.83 -13.14
N VAL A 166 17.20 2.72 -12.87
CA VAL A 166 16.46 2.80 -11.61
C VAL A 166 15.11 3.46 -11.85
N VAL A 167 14.06 3.03 -11.15
CA VAL A 167 12.77 3.72 -11.18
C VAL A 167 12.68 4.67 -10.00
N TYR A 168 12.42 5.94 -10.27
CA TYR A 168 12.23 6.95 -9.23
C TYR A 168 11.12 7.90 -9.65
N ASN A 169 10.23 8.23 -8.70
CA ASN A 169 9.15 9.19 -8.91
C ASN A 169 8.26 8.89 -10.15
N GLY A 170 7.97 7.61 -10.40
CA GLY A 170 7.13 7.18 -11.53
C GLY A 170 7.82 7.17 -12.89
N GLN A 171 9.11 7.48 -12.95
CA GLN A 171 9.90 7.57 -14.19
C GLN A 171 11.06 6.58 -14.15
N LEU A 172 11.40 6.03 -15.31
CA LEU A 172 12.58 5.17 -15.49
C LEU A 172 13.79 6.03 -15.80
N PHE A 173 14.82 6.00 -14.96
CA PHE A 173 16.11 6.62 -15.18
C PHE A 173 17.11 5.59 -15.69
N VAL A 174 18.00 5.99 -16.58
CA VAL A 174 19.24 5.28 -16.89
C VAL A 174 20.39 6.26 -16.69
N PHE A 175 21.17 6.03 -15.63
CA PHE A 175 22.40 6.76 -15.37
C PHE A 175 23.53 6.16 -16.18
N TYR A 176 24.42 7.01 -16.69
CA TYR A 176 25.61 6.57 -17.41
C TYR A 176 26.77 7.54 -17.32
N CYS A 177 27.96 7.04 -17.65
CA CYS A 177 29.18 7.83 -17.77
C CYS A 177 30.00 7.32 -18.97
N GLU A 178 30.68 8.24 -19.65
CA GLU A 178 31.61 7.95 -20.73
C GLU A 178 32.93 7.39 -20.19
N GLU A 179 33.67 6.67 -21.03
CA GLU A 179 35.00 6.20 -20.65
C GLU A 179 35.94 7.40 -20.42
N ASP A 180 36.68 7.39 -19.30
CA ASP A 180 37.62 8.45 -18.91
C ASP A 180 36.99 9.86 -18.75
N ASP A 181 35.67 9.94 -18.47
CA ASP A 181 34.97 11.19 -18.17
C ASP A 181 34.70 11.36 -16.66
N ASP A 182 34.70 12.62 -16.19
CA ASP A 182 34.33 13.01 -14.82
C ASP A 182 32.85 13.39 -14.70
N THR A 183 32.09 13.34 -15.80
CA THR A 183 30.70 13.76 -15.85
C THR A 183 29.73 12.57 -15.80
N VAL A 184 28.71 12.68 -14.96
CA VAL A 184 27.61 11.73 -14.88
C VAL A 184 26.40 12.29 -15.60
N TYR A 185 25.85 11.50 -16.52
CA TYR A 185 24.66 11.81 -17.30
C TYR A 185 23.50 10.89 -16.93
N TYR A 186 22.29 11.29 -17.32
CA TYR A 186 21.14 10.41 -17.27
C TYR A 186 20.15 10.71 -18.39
N VAL A 187 19.40 9.68 -18.77
CA VAL A 187 18.16 9.81 -19.55
C VAL A 187 16.99 9.25 -18.77
N THR A 188 15.81 9.70 -19.15
CA THR A 188 14.55 9.30 -18.52
C THR A 188 13.57 8.77 -19.55
N SER A 189 12.65 7.91 -19.10
CA SER A 189 11.56 7.40 -19.92
C SER A 189 10.28 7.27 -19.11
N ASP A 190 9.17 7.72 -19.71
CA ASP A 190 7.84 7.58 -19.15
C ASP A 190 7.16 6.27 -19.59
N ASP A 191 7.69 5.55 -20.58
CA ASP A 191 7.07 4.33 -21.14
C ASP A 191 8.04 3.14 -21.29
N GLY A 192 9.32 3.34 -21.00
CA GLY A 192 10.39 2.35 -21.16
C GLY A 192 10.83 2.13 -22.61
N LEU A 193 10.35 2.94 -23.57
CA LEU A 193 10.61 2.79 -25.00
C LEU A 193 11.14 4.10 -25.61
N GLN A 194 10.54 5.22 -25.25
CA GLN A 194 10.95 6.56 -25.67
C GLN A 194 11.79 7.20 -24.57
N TRP A 195 12.96 7.68 -24.95
CA TRP A 195 13.94 8.24 -24.03
C TRP A 195 14.05 9.75 -24.22
N SER A 196 14.24 10.46 -23.12
CA SER A 196 14.58 11.88 -23.13
C SER A 196 15.90 12.13 -23.87
N GLN A 197 16.18 13.40 -24.18
CA GLN A 197 17.55 13.79 -24.49
C GLN A 197 18.47 13.57 -23.27
N PRO A 198 19.78 13.39 -23.47
CA PRO A 198 20.77 13.37 -22.40
C PRO A 198 20.66 14.57 -21.46
N ASN A 199 20.58 14.33 -20.16
CA ASN A 199 20.62 15.35 -19.13
C ASN A 199 21.95 15.25 -18.37
N LEU A 200 22.51 16.42 -18.03
CA LEU A 200 23.63 16.51 -17.11
C LEU A 200 23.13 16.19 -15.69
N GLY A 201 23.68 15.15 -15.07
CA GLY A 201 23.50 14.89 -13.64
C GLY A 201 24.37 15.84 -12.83
N PHE A 202 25.67 15.59 -12.85
CA PHE A 202 26.67 16.44 -12.23
C PHE A 202 28.06 16.13 -12.79
N LYS A 203 29.00 17.05 -12.56
CA LYS A 203 30.43 16.83 -12.80
C LYS A 203 31.09 16.47 -11.47
N ALA A 204 31.71 15.30 -11.39
CA ALA A 204 32.43 14.85 -10.21
C ALA A 204 33.71 15.68 -10.04
N ASN A 205 34.18 15.80 -8.79
CA ASN A 205 35.48 16.41 -8.53
C ASN A 205 36.60 15.37 -8.69
N ALA A 206 36.78 14.89 -9.93
CA ALA A 206 37.59 13.72 -10.28
C ALA A 206 38.31 13.89 -11.62
N TYR A 207 39.30 13.04 -11.92
CA TYR A 207 39.75 12.88 -13.31
C TYR A 207 38.79 12.01 -14.12
N ARG A 208 38.26 10.95 -13.51
CA ARG A 208 37.26 10.07 -14.15
C ARG A 208 36.38 9.33 -13.14
N VAL A 209 35.14 9.08 -13.52
CA VAL A 209 34.21 8.19 -12.83
C VAL A 209 34.44 6.75 -13.29
N LEU A 210 34.46 5.82 -12.34
CA LEU A 210 34.81 4.41 -12.56
C LEU A 210 33.62 3.46 -12.40
N SER A 211 32.60 3.85 -11.63
CA SER A 211 31.34 3.11 -11.53
C SER A 211 30.22 3.99 -10.99
N ILE A 212 28.98 3.60 -11.28
CA ILE A 212 27.75 4.26 -10.82
C ILE A 212 26.75 3.21 -10.33
N VAL A 213 26.14 3.45 -9.18
CA VAL A 213 25.21 2.53 -8.52
C VAL A 213 24.03 3.31 -7.94
N PRO A 214 22.93 3.47 -8.70
CA PRO A 214 21.72 4.12 -8.22
C PRO A 214 20.89 3.18 -7.34
N VAL A 215 20.20 3.77 -6.36
CA VAL A 215 19.22 3.08 -5.50
C VAL A 215 18.30 4.11 -4.87
N VAL A 216 17.01 3.79 -4.78
CA VAL A 216 16.06 4.64 -4.05
C VAL A 216 16.00 4.16 -2.61
N TYR A 217 16.32 5.06 -1.69
CA TYR A 217 16.35 4.77 -0.26
C TYR A 217 15.87 5.99 0.52
N ASN A 218 15.01 5.76 1.51
CA ASN A 218 14.44 6.81 2.34
C ASN A 218 13.75 7.92 1.53
N GLY A 219 13.13 7.55 0.40
CA GLY A 219 12.43 8.48 -0.48
C GLY A 219 13.31 9.36 -1.37
N GLU A 220 14.62 9.19 -1.36
CA GLU A 220 15.55 9.90 -2.25
C GLU A 220 16.19 8.92 -3.24
N LEU A 221 16.54 9.41 -4.41
CA LEU A 221 17.39 8.66 -5.34
C LEU A 221 18.85 8.92 -4.96
N LEU A 222 19.51 7.91 -4.40
CA LEU A 222 20.92 7.96 -4.06
C LEU A 222 21.73 7.42 -5.24
N LEU A 223 22.65 8.23 -5.76
CA LEU A 223 23.61 7.79 -6.76
C LEU A 223 24.99 7.66 -6.12
N TYR A 224 25.39 6.42 -5.87
CA TYR A 224 26.74 6.08 -5.44
C TYR A 224 27.67 6.00 -6.63
N TYR A 225 28.91 6.46 -6.47
CA TYR A 225 29.91 6.36 -7.52
C TYR A 225 31.31 6.20 -6.96
N SER A 226 32.13 5.47 -7.72
CA SER A 226 33.58 5.38 -7.51
C SER A 226 34.25 6.31 -8.50
N TYR A 227 35.22 7.10 -8.08
CA TYR A 227 35.91 8.06 -8.96
C TYR A 227 37.36 8.17 -8.54
N ASP A 228 38.26 8.22 -9.52
CA ASP A 228 39.69 8.02 -9.29
C ASP A 228 39.98 6.75 -8.45
N VAL A 229 41.19 6.21 -8.48
CA VAL A 229 41.45 5.01 -7.68
C VAL A 229 41.52 5.43 -6.22
N GLY A 230 40.58 4.97 -5.37
CA GLY A 230 40.60 5.30 -3.95
C GLY A 230 39.40 6.07 -3.41
N HIS A 231 38.50 6.60 -4.24
CA HIS A 231 37.46 7.51 -3.75
C HIS A 231 36.05 7.04 -4.09
N LEU A 232 35.20 7.09 -3.06
CA LEU A 232 33.82 6.65 -3.09
C LEU A 232 32.94 7.78 -2.55
N ALA A 233 31.88 8.12 -3.27
CA ALA A 233 30.95 9.15 -2.87
C ALA A 233 29.50 8.80 -3.19
N VAL A 234 28.59 9.59 -2.64
CA VAL A 234 27.17 9.60 -2.97
C VAL A 234 26.67 11.03 -3.15
N ARG A 235 25.72 11.18 -4.05
CA ARG A 235 24.85 12.36 -4.13
C ARG A 235 23.40 11.91 -4.10
N ALA A 236 22.57 12.66 -3.37
CA ALA A 236 21.14 12.47 -3.37
C ALA A 236 20.50 13.31 -4.49
N TYR A 237 19.50 12.76 -5.16
CA TYR A 237 18.63 13.44 -6.09
C TYR A 237 17.22 13.48 -5.50
N ASP A 238 16.76 14.69 -5.19
CA ASP A 238 15.49 14.90 -4.50
C ASP A 238 14.30 14.87 -5.48
N ARG A 239 13.08 14.89 -4.92
CA ARG A 239 11.83 14.87 -5.70
C ARG A 239 11.56 16.19 -6.43
N SER A 240 12.28 17.25 -6.08
CA SER A 240 12.22 18.56 -6.73
C SER A 240 13.19 18.66 -7.91
N ALA A 241 13.81 17.54 -8.30
CA ALA A 241 14.77 17.42 -9.38
C ALA A 241 16.12 18.13 -9.11
N HIS A 242 16.55 18.21 -7.85
CA HIS A 242 17.84 18.80 -7.48
C HIS A 242 18.83 17.75 -6.96
N TRP A 243 20.09 17.92 -7.35
CA TRP A 243 21.21 17.18 -6.79
C TRP A 243 21.73 17.87 -5.52
N GLY A 244 21.88 17.07 -4.46
CA GLY A 244 22.56 17.48 -3.24
C GLY A 244 24.07 17.53 -3.38
N ASP A 245 24.72 17.97 -2.29
CA ASP A 245 26.17 17.99 -2.16
C ASP A 245 26.76 16.57 -2.16
N GLU A 246 28.02 16.48 -2.59
CA GLU A 246 28.80 15.25 -2.53
C GLU A 246 29.11 14.87 -1.08
N GLN A 247 28.88 13.60 -0.76
CA GLN A 247 29.24 13.03 0.54
C GLN A 247 30.19 11.85 0.34
N THR A 248 31.34 11.88 1.00
CA THR A 248 32.31 10.78 1.00
C THR A 248 31.79 9.61 1.83
N LEU A 249 31.91 8.39 1.29
CA LEU A 249 31.51 7.19 2.01
C LEU A 249 32.53 6.82 3.09
N SER A 250 32.06 6.28 4.21
CA SER A 250 32.91 5.74 5.28
C SER A 250 32.65 4.25 5.50
N GLY A 251 33.68 3.50 5.92
CA GLY A 251 33.54 2.07 6.29
C GLY A 251 33.62 1.07 5.14
N ILE A 252 33.74 1.53 3.89
CA ILE A 252 34.09 0.71 2.71
C ILE A 252 35.59 0.89 2.44
N ALA A 253 36.30 -0.18 2.08
CA ALA A 253 37.71 -0.10 1.73
C ALA A 253 37.89 0.66 0.41
N ASN A 254 38.67 1.74 0.45
CA ASN A 254 38.82 2.72 -0.62
C ASN A 254 39.37 2.17 -1.95
N GLU A 255 39.99 1.00 -1.98
CA GLU A 255 40.71 0.48 -3.15
C GLU A 255 39.83 -0.24 -4.19
N LEU A 256 38.52 -0.40 -3.95
CA LEU A 256 37.64 -1.25 -4.76
C LEU A 256 36.45 -0.47 -5.35
N LEU A 257 35.98 -0.89 -6.53
CA LEU A 257 34.84 -0.29 -7.22
C LEU A 257 33.50 -0.74 -6.61
N LEU A 258 32.56 0.19 -6.46
CA LEU A 258 31.16 -0.12 -6.16
C LEU A 258 30.50 -0.82 -7.36
N SER A 259 29.63 -1.79 -7.11
CA SER A 259 29.05 -2.63 -8.17
C SER A 259 27.52 -2.65 -8.19
N ARG A 260 26.85 -3.05 -7.10
CA ARG A 260 25.37 -3.12 -7.02
C ARG A 260 24.88 -2.70 -5.66
N ALA A 261 23.66 -2.18 -5.60
CA ALA A 261 22.97 -1.85 -4.36
C ALA A 261 21.54 -2.39 -4.34
N THR A 262 21.02 -2.68 -3.16
CA THR A 262 19.61 -3.02 -2.94
C THR A 262 19.18 -2.58 -1.53
N MET A 263 17.90 -2.64 -1.21
CA MET A 263 17.39 -2.27 0.11
C MET A 263 16.31 -3.24 0.60
N ILE A 264 16.22 -3.40 1.92
CA ILE A 264 15.11 -4.06 2.62
C ILE A 264 14.74 -3.19 3.81
N GLY A 265 13.45 -2.82 3.91
CA GLY A 265 12.96 -1.92 4.95
C GLY A 265 13.81 -0.64 5.07
N ASN A 266 14.46 -0.47 6.22
CA ASN A 266 15.31 0.69 6.55
C ASN A 266 16.82 0.37 6.47
N ARG A 267 17.21 -0.64 5.69
CA ARG A 267 18.61 -0.97 5.43
C ARG A 267 18.90 -0.98 3.95
N ILE A 268 20.05 -0.42 3.60
CA ILE A 268 20.61 -0.45 2.26
C ILE A 268 21.87 -1.31 2.27
N PHE A 269 22.06 -2.09 1.20
CA PHE A 269 23.20 -2.95 0.97
C PHE A 269 23.92 -2.52 -0.30
N ILE A 270 25.25 -2.56 -0.29
CA ILE A 270 26.07 -2.25 -1.47
C ILE A 270 27.23 -3.24 -1.58
N SER A 271 27.58 -3.63 -2.80
CA SER A 271 28.73 -4.50 -3.08
C SER A 271 29.94 -3.70 -3.59
N SER A 272 31.13 -4.11 -3.15
CA SER A 272 32.42 -3.57 -3.59
C SER A 272 33.51 -4.65 -3.50
N GLY A 273 34.17 -4.91 -4.63
CA GLY A 273 35.00 -6.10 -4.81
C GLY A 273 34.24 -7.35 -4.40
N THR A 274 34.83 -8.24 -3.59
CA THR A 274 34.18 -9.49 -3.12
C THR A 274 33.36 -9.33 -1.84
N ASN A 275 33.09 -8.09 -1.43
CA ASN A 275 32.44 -7.77 -0.16
C ASN A 275 31.08 -7.11 -0.36
N THR A 276 30.20 -7.31 0.60
CA THR A 276 28.91 -6.62 0.74
C THR A 276 28.92 -5.85 2.06
N PHE A 277 28.41 -4.63 2.01
CA PHE A 277 28.31 -3.72 3.15
C PHE A 277 26.83 -3.37 3.37
N ALA A 278 26.49 -3.01 4.60
CA ALA A 278 25.16 -2.55 4.97
C ALA A 278 25.23 -1.18 5.65
N SER A 279 24.19 -0.37 5.45
CA SER A 279 24.02 0.94 6.09
C SER A 279 22.55 1.19 6.43
N THR A 280 22.31 2.10 7.37
CA THR A 280 20.98 2.63 7.72
C THR A 280 20.84 4.13 7.39
N ASP A 281 21.94 4.79 7.04
CA ASP A 281 21.97 6.22 6.68
C ASP A 281 22.45 6.47 5.25
N GLY A 282 22.93 5.43 4.57
CA GLY A 282 23.42 5.49 3.20
C GLY A 282 24.82 6.11 3.06
N VAL A 283 25.51 6.50 4.13
CA VAL A 283 26.83 7.17 4.07
C VAL A 283 27.87 6.43 4.90
N ASN A 284 27.47 5.93 6.07
CA ASN A 284 28.31 5.15 6.97
C ASN A 284 28.01 3.67 6.80
N TRP A 285 29.01 2.91 6.35
CA TRP A 285 28.87 1.51 5.99
C TRP A 285 29.57 0.61 6.99
N SER A 286 29.02 -0.58 7.18
CA SER A 286 29.64 -1.66 7.93
C SER A 286 29.76 -2.91 7.07
N PRO A 287 30.86 -3.68 7.16
CA PRO A 287 30.95 -4.99 6.52
C PRO A 287 29.75 -5.85 6.91
N TYR A 288 29.14 -6.50 5.91
CA TYR A 288 28.00 -7.38 6.11
C TYR A 288 28.36 -8.82 5.78
N PHE A 289 28.88 -9.06 4.57
CA PHE A 289 29.23 -10.40 4.12
C PHE A 289 30.41 -10.33 3.14
N SER A 290 31.20 -11.39 3.06
CA SER A 290 32.31 -11.50 2.12
C SER A 290 32.52 -12.96 1.75
N LYS A 291 32.84 -13.20 0.48
CA LYS A 291 33.11 -14.55 -0.02
C LYS A 291 34.17 -14.52 -1.10
N THR A 292 35.17 -15.39 -0.96
CA THR A 292 36.26 -15.55 -1.93
C THR A 292 36.48 -17.03 -2.20
N PHE A 293 36.71 -17.38 -3.46
CA PHE A 293 36.94 -18.77 -3.87
C PHE A 293 38.45 -19.06 -4.01
N PRO A 294 39.01 -20.06 -3.31
CA PRO A 294 40.41 -20.42 -3.45
C PRO A 294 40.73 -20.96 -4.84
N GLY A 295 41.69 -20.34 -5.53
CA GLY A 295 42.20 -20.85 -6.82
C GLY A 295 41.53 -20.27 -8.08
N ASP A 296 40.43 -19.52 -7.94
CA ASP A 296 39.70 -18.89 -9.05
C ASP A 296 39.53 -17.37 -8.84
N LEU A 297 39.39 -16.62 -9.93
CA LEU A 297 39.04 -15.20 -9.88
C LEU A 297 37.56 -15.06 -9.47
N THR A 298 37.33 -14.40 -8.32
CA THR A 298 35.99 -14.08 -7.79
C THR A 298 35.57 -12.70 -8.27
N GLY A 299 34.42 -12.60 -8.93
CA GLY A 299 33.87 -11.30 -9.36
C GLY A 299 33.08 -10.61 -8.23
N ALA A 300 32.69 -9.35 -8.45
CA ALA A 300 31.88 -8.64 -7.48
C ALA A 300 30.46 -9.23 -7.38
N PRO A 301 29.88 -9.34 -6.17
CA PRO A 301 28.59 -9.96 -5.99
C PRO A 301 27.45 -9.07 -6.50
N GLY A 302 26.50 -9.71 -7.17
CA GLY A 302 25.18 -9.15 -7.44
C GLY A 302 24.34 -9.12 -6.16
N LEU A 303 23.46 -8.13 -6.05
CA LEU A 303 22.55 -7.97 -4.92
C LEU A 303 21.10 -7.94 -5.41
N GLY A 304 20.21 -8.56 -4.65
CA GLY A 304 18.76 -8.51 -4.89
C GLY A 304 17.97 -8.91 -3.65
N VAL A 305 16.64 -8.93 -3.78
CA VAL A 305 15.71 -9.24 -2.68
C VAL A 305 14.69 -10.26 -3.15
N SER A 306 14.38 -11.23 -2.28
CA SER A 306 13.20 -12.08 -2.42
C SER A 306 12.03 -11.47 -1.66
N TYR A 307 10.95 -11.18 -2.38
CA TYR A 307 9.67 -10.81 -1.78
C TYR A 307 8.69 -11.99 -1.65
N ALA A 308 9.11 -13.22 -1.96
CA ALA A 308 8.25 -14.39 -1.87
C ALA A 308 7.74 -14.59 -0.44
N ILE A 309 6.44 -14.88 -0.29
CA ILE A 309 5.86 -15.27 1.00
C ILE A 309 6.16 -16.74 1.24
N THR A 310 6.68 -17.04 2.43
CA THR A 310 7.02 -18.37 2.91
C THR A 310 6.09 -18.80 4.05
N THR A 311 6.20 -20.06 4.47
CA THR A 311 5.48 -20.52 5.67
C THR A 311 5.93 -19.76 6.92
N SER A 312 7.21 -19.35 6.98
CA SER A 312 7.78 -18.62 8.11
C SER A 312 7.07 -17.28 8.33
N ASP A 313 6.73 -16.54 7.27
CA ASP A 313 5.99 -15.28 7.37
C ASP A 313 4.65 -15.42 8.14
N LEU A 314 4.02 -16.60 8.03
CA LEU A 314 2.72 -16.90 8.62
C LEU A 314 2.83 -17.47 10.05
N THR A 315 3.89 -18.24 10.33
CA THR A 315 4.01 -19.02 11.58
C THR A 315 5.09 -18.53 12.53
N ALA A 316 6.04 -17.71 12.07
CA ALA A 316 7.06 -17.16 12.94
C ALA A 316 6.48 -16.14 13.91
N ASN A 317 7.03 -16.13 15.11
CA ASN A 317 6.68 -15.12 16.11
C ASN A 317 7.19 -13.74 15.70
N ASN A 318 6.54 -12.71 16.24
CA ASN A 318 6.93 -11.31 16.06
C ASN A 318 6.93 -10.83 14.59
N PRO A 319 5.85 -11.08 13.79
CA PRO A 319 5.76 -10.52 12.46
C PRO A 319 5.83 -8.99 12.52
N GLN A 320 6.80 -8.41 11.80
CA GLN A 320 7.00 -6.96 11.76
C GLN A 320 6.17 -6.34 10.64
N LEU A 321 5.64 -5.15 10.91
CA LEU A 321 5.07 -4.32 9.86
C LEU A 321 6.22 -3.92 8.90
N PRO A 322 6.12 -4.18 7.59
CA PRO A 322 7.18 -3.81 6.64
C PRO A 322 7.46 -2.30 6.67
N ALA A 323 8.71 -1.88 6.82
CA ALA A 323 9.04 -0.46 6.99
C ALA A 323 9.03 0.33 5.67
N ASP A 324 9.49 -0.30 4.59
CA ASP A 324 9.50 0.27 3.25
C ASP A 324 9.64 -0.85 2.21
N LEU A 325 9.57 -0.47 0.94
CA LEU A 325 9.71 -1.35 -0.20
C LEU A 325 10.61 -0.69 -1.25
N ALA A 326 11.40 -1.47 -1.99
CA ALA A 326 12.20 -0.92 -3.09
C ALA A 326 11.30 -0.33 -4.18
N THR A 327 11.84 0.58 -5.01
CA THR A 327 11.19 1.01 -6.24
C THR A 327 11.50 0.05 -7.38
N GLY A 328 10.74 0.16 -8.48
CA GLY A 328 10.94 -0.68 -9.65
C GLY A 328 10.60 -2.14 -9.39
N LEU A 329 9.36 -2.39 -8.95
CA LEU A 329 8.83 -3.70 -8.60
C LEU A 329 7.57 -4.03 -9.42
N SER A 330 7.17 -5.30 -9.38
CA SER A 330 5.93 -5.77 -9.98
C SER A 330 4.75 -5.65 -9.04
N HIS A 331 3.54 -5.58 -9.59
CA HIS A 331 2.30 -5.65 -8.81
C HIS A 331 2.20 -6.85 -7.86
N THR A 332 2.78 -7.99 -8.22
CA THR A 332 2.92 -9.14 -7.33
C THR A 332 3.67 -8.78 -6.04
N ASP A 333 4.77 -8.03 -6.13
CA ASP A 333 5.55 -7.61 -4.96
C ASP A 333 4.72 -6.66 -4.07
N TYR A 334 3.95 -5.73 -4.65
CA TYR A 334 2.99 -4.91 -3.88
C TYR A 334 1.94 -5.75 -3.16
N ALA A 335 1.43 -6.81 -3.80
CA ALA A 335 0.48 -7.71 -3.18
C ALA A 335 1.12 -8.52 -2.03
N THR A 336 2.40 -8.88 -2.14
CA THR A 336 3.12 -9.52 -1.02
C THR A 336 3.34 -8.57 0.16
N PHE A 337 3.68 -7.31 -0.10
CA PHE A 337 3.78 -6.25 0.93
C PHE A 337 2.44 -6.05 1.66
N ALA A 338 1.33 -6.04 0.92
CA ALA A 338 -0.01 -5.94 1.48
C ALA A 338 -0.34 -7.12 2.41
N TRP A 339 -0.02 -8.36 2.01
CA TRP A 339 -0.21 -9.54 2.86
C TRP A 339 0.68 -9.52 4.11
N ARG A 340 1.95 -9.11 4.01
CA ARG A 340 2.82 -8.96 5.18
C ARG A 340 2.32 -7.89 6.15
N SER A 341 1.81 -6.78 5.63
CA SER A 341 1.14 -5.77 6.44
C SER A 341 -0.08 -6.36 7.17
N PHE A 342 -0.87 -7.19 6.49
CA PHE A 342 -2.00 -7.90 7.10
C PHE A 342 -1.56 -8.89 8.19
N PHE A 343 -0.48 -9.67 7.97
CA PHE A 343 0.05 -10.60 8.97
C PHE A 343 0.49 -9.87 10.24
N ALA A 344 1.25 -8.79 10.10
CA ALA A 344 1.74 -7.99 11.22
C ALA A 344 0.60 -7.31 11.99
N LEU A 345 -0.33 -6.67 11.28
CA LEU A 345 -1.45 -5.96 11.89
C LEU A 345 -2.47 -6.89 12.56
N ASN A 346 -2.63 -8.11 12.04
CA ASN A 346 -3.48 -9.14 12.62
C ASN A 346 -2.72 -10.14 13.50
N ASN A 347 -1.49 -9.82 13.92
CA ASN A 347 -0.90 -10.43 15.11
C ASN A 347 -1.57 -9.86 16.37
N THR A 348 -1.44 -10.54 17.51
CA THR A 348 -1.93 -10.00 18.79
C THR A 348 -1.10 -8.78 19.22
N ALA A 349 -1.72 -7.85 19.96
CA ALA A 349 -1.02 -6.76 20.62
C ALA A 349 -0.25 -7.26 21.85
N LYS A 350 0.88 -6.64 22.15
CA LYS A 350 1.69 -6.96 23.32
C LYS A 350 0.91 -6.62 24.60
N THR A 351 0.95 -7.53 25.58
CA THR A 351 0.38 -7.32 26.92
C THR A 351 1.47 -6.94 27.93
N PRO A 352 1.14 -6.24 29.04
CA PRO A 352 -0.19 -5.77 29.43
C PRO A 352 -0.66 -4.55 28.61
N LEU A 353 -1.96 -4.49 28.36
CA LEU A 353 -2.65 -3.32 27.81
C LEU A 353 -3.22 -2.47 28.98
N PRO A 354 -3.34 -1.14 28.82
CA PRO A 354 -3.08 -0.33 27.63
C PRO A 354 -1.61 0.10 27.47
N ALA A 355 -0.72 -0.31 28.38
CA ALA A 355 0.67 0.14 28.41
C ALA A 355 1.46 -0.15 27.12
N ASN A 356 1.09 -1.18 26.37
CA ASN A 356 1.75 -1.59 25.12
C ASN A 356 0.83 -1.51 23.90
N ARG A 357 -0.19 -0.62 23.89
CA ARG A 357 -1.00 -0.36 22.68
C ARG A 357 -0.09 -0.04 21.50
N GLY A 358 -0.50 -0.45 20.30
CA GLY A 358 0.24 -0.16 19.06
C GLY A 358 1.57 -0.90 18.92
N VAL A 359 1.86 -1.85 19.81
CA VAL A 359 3.06 -2.70 19.76
C VAL A 359 2.63 -4.14 19.52
N GLY A 360 3.13 -4.77 18.46
CA GLY A 360 2.87 -6.18 18.17
C GLY A 360 3.43 -7.11 19.25
N ASN A 361 2.77 -8.24 19.48
CA ASN A 361 3.22 -9.22 20.46
C ASN A 361 4.41 -10.03 19.91
N PRO A 362 5.61 -9.92 20.50
CA PRO A 362 6.77 -10.64 20.01
C PRO A 362 6.72 -12.15 20.31
N GLY A 363 5.81 -12.61 21.16
CA GLY A 363 5.63 -14.03 21.50
C GLY A 363 4.50 -14.72 20.74
N SER A 364 3.94 -14.09 19.71
CA SER A 364 2.81 -14.59 18.92
C SER A 364 3.09 -14.45 17.43
N SER A 365 2.52 -15.35 16.65
CA SER A 365 2.49 -15.33 15.18
C SER A 365 1.13 -14.90 14.62
N PHE A 366 1.06 -14.71 13.31
CA PHE A 366 -0.22 -14.56 12.59
C PHE A 366 -1.08 -15.83 12.67
N ALA A 367 -0.46 -17.01 12.62
CA ALA A 367 -1.17 -18.27 12.79
C ALA A 367 -1.89 -18.36 14.15
N ASP A 368 -1.22 -17.94 15.23
CA ASP A 368 -1.76 -18.00 16.59
C ASP A 368 -3.02 -17.15 16.78
N SER A 369 -3.05 -15.95 16.19
CA SER A 369 -4.17 -15.03 16.33
C SER A 369 -5.45 -15.53 15.64
N GLY A 370 -5.31 -16.45 14.67
CA GLY A 370 -6.43 -16.99 13.90
C GLY A 370 -7.06 -18.26 14.46
N LYS A 371 -6.44 -18.91 15.46
CA LYS A 371 -6.84 -20.23 15.98
C LYS A 371 -8.25 -20.30 16.55
N VAL A 372 -8.79 -19.15 16.96
CA VAL A 372 -10.14 -19.01 17.51
C VAL A 372 -10.80 -17.74 16.96
N PRO A 373 -12.13 -17.70 16.81
CA PRO A 373 -12.84 -16.52 16.31
C PRO A 373 -12.56 -15.24 17.09
N GLN A 374 -12.46 -15.33 18.41
CA GLN A 374 -12.10 -14.20 19.24
C GLN A 374 -10.71 -14.47 19.82
N SER A 375 -9.71 -13.77 19.29
CA SER A 375 -8.34 -13.86 19.79
C SER A 375 -8.29 -13.56 21.30
N PRO A 376 -7.44 -14.26 22.09
CA PRO A 376 -7.31 -14.03 23.53
C PRO A 376 -6.92 -12.59 23.92
N ASN A 377 -6.18 -11.92 23.05
CA ASN A 377 -5.83 -10.50 23.16
C ASN A 377 -6.28 -9.76 21.89
N PRO A 378 -6.60 -8.46 21.97
CA PRO A 378 -6.86 -7.65 20.79
C PRO A 378 -5.72 -7.76 19.76
N LEU A 379 -6.06 -7.74 18.48
CA LEU A 379 -5.09 -7.64 17.40
C LEU A 379 -4.38 -6.28 17.46
N LEU A 380 -3.17 -6.21 16.89
CA LEU A 380 -2.33 -5.02 16.91
C LEU A 380 -3.10 -3.79 16.42
N TRP A 381 -3.71 -3.87 15.23
CA TRP A 381 -4.46 -2.75 14.66
C TRP A 381 -5.68 -2.35 15.52
N GLN A 382 -6.30 -3.31 16.23
CA GLN A 382 -7.45 -3.01 17.09
C GLN A 382 -7.01 -2.08 18.23
N THR A 383 -5.76 -2.15 18.68
CA THR A 383 -5.23 -1.26 19.74
C THR A 383 -4.81 0.13 19.27
N PHE A 384 -4.84 0.41 17.96
CA PHE A 384 -4.62 1.75 17.42
C PHE A 384 -5.67 2.75 17.93
N ALA A 385 -5.33 4.04 17.88
CA ALA A 385 -6.23 5.10 18.34
C ALA A 385 -7.43 5.19 17.39
N HIS A 386 -8.63 5.05 17.91
CA HIS A 386 -9.86 5.35 17.17
C HIS A 386 -9.87 6.82 16.73
N ARG A 387 -10.57 7.16 15.64
CA ARG A 387 -10.63 8.54 15.13
C ARG A 387 -11.04 9.56 16.21
N SER A 388 -11.97 9.22 17.10
CA SER A 388 -12.36 10.08 18.23
C SER A 388 -11.36 10.10 19.39
N GLU A 389 -10.43 9.14 19.47
CA GLU A 389 -9.27 9.23 20.37
C GLU A 389 -8.18 10.12 19.77
N LEU A 390 -8.00 10.04 18.44
CA LEU A 390 -7.07 10.88 17.69
C LEU A 390 -7.50 12.35 17.74
N PHE A 391 -8.80 12.63 17.59
CA PHE A 391 -9.38 13.97 17.68
C PHE A 391 -10.56 13.98 18.67
N PRO A 392 -10.28 14.00 19.99
CA PRO A 392 -11.30 13.97 21.02
C PRO A 392 -12.04 15.30 21.10
N ALA A 393 -13.34 15.23 21.41
CA ALA A 393 -14.12 16.44 21.64
C ALA A 393 -13.70 17.11 22.96
N VAL A 394 -13.08 18.28 22.86
CA VAL A 394 -12.60 19.09 23.99
C VAL A 394 -12.95 20.56 23.82
N ALA A 395 -13.02 21.30 24.95
CA ALA A 395 -13.07 22.77 24.96
C ALA A 395 -11.88 23.35 24.17
N PRO A 396 -11.93 24.63 23.73
CA PRO A 396 -11.13 25.12 22.59
C PRO A 396 -9.67 24.68 22.63
N ASN A 397 -9.30 23.77 21.72
CA ASN A 397 -7.94 23.33 21.45
C ASN A 397 -7.53 23.90 20.09
N PRO A 398 -6.46 24.69 19.99
CA PRO A 398 -6.07 25.36 18.74
C PRO A 398 -5.70 24.40 17.59
N ALA A 399 -5.36 23.13 17.88
CA ALA A 399 -5.06 22.13 16.85
C ALA A 399 -6.00 20.91 16.87
N GLY A 400 -6.74 20.70 17.95
CA GLY A 400 -7.70 19.60 18.09
C GLY A 400 -7.12 18.18 18.20
N GLY A 401 -5.79 18.00 18.20
CA GLY A 401 -5.12 16.72 18.40
C GLY A 401 -5.41 16.05 19.75
N PRO A 402 -4.89 14.83 19.97
CA PRO A 402 -5.24 14.03 21.14
C PRO A 402 -4.66 14.62 22.43
N THR A 403 -5.42 14.53 23.52
CA THR A 403 -5.09 15.16 24.81
C THR A 403 -4.52 14.20 25.86
N ARG A 404 -4.51 12.91 25.56
CA ARG A 404 -4.08 11.84 26.47
C ARG A 404 -2.81 11.15 25.92
N PRO A 405 -2.01 10.47 26.76
CA PRO A 405 -1.00 9.55 26.26
C PRO A 405 -1.63 8.46 25.39
N PHE A 406 -0.96 8.03 24.33
CA PHE A 406 -1.44 6.94 23.46
C PHE A 406 -1.71 5.64 24.23
N THR A 407 -0.89 5.37 25.26
CA THR A 407 -0.98 4.18 26.13
C THR A 407 -2.06 4.28 27.21
N SER A 408 -3.07 5.11 27.00
CA SER A 408 -4.22 5.24 27.90
C SER A 408 -5.35 4.28 27.52
N GLU A 409 -6.25 4.00 28.47
CA GLU A 409 -7.52 3.31 28.18
C GLU A 409 -8.34 4.06 27.13
N PRO A 410 -9.04 3.35 26.23
CA PRO A 410 -9.86 3.99 25.21
C PRO A 410 -10.90 4.95 25.80
N GLN A 411 -11.15 6.05 25.10
CA GLN A 411 -12.20 7.01 25.44
C GLN A 411 -12.77 7.61 24.17
N TYR A 412 -14.10 7.60 24.07
CA TYR A 412 -14.81 8.05 22.89
C TYR A 412 -15.70 9.23 23.25
N THR A 413 -15.27 10.44 22.86
CA THR A 413 -16.01 11.69 23.07
C THR A 413 -16.37 12.34 21.74
N TYR A 414 -17.47 13.10 21.76
CA TYR A 414 -18.02 13.78 20.59
C TYR A 414 -18.53 15.16 21.01
N PHE A 415 -18.64 16.14 20.09
CA PHE A 415 -19.00 17.50 20.51
C PHE A 415 -20.37 17.58 21.19
N LYS A 416 -21.33 16.73 20.78
CA LYS A 416 -22.65 16.63 21.45
C LYS A 416 -22.61 15.87 22.77
N PHE A 417 -21.52 15.13 23.03
CA PHE A 417 -21.36 14.18 24.13
C PHE A 417 -19.94 14.26 24.70
N LEU A 418 -19.60 15.40 25.32
CA LEU A 418 -18.24 15.67 25.83
C LEU A 418 -17.78 14.68 26.91
N SER A 419 -18.73 14.13 27.67
CA SER A 419 -18.46 13.09 28.69
C SER A 419 -18.60 11.66 28.15
N GLY A 420 -18.72 11.50 26.82
CA GLY A 420 -19.13 10.25 26.18
C GLY A 420 -20.65 10.10 26.12
N VAL A 421 -21.11 9.19 25.26
CA VAL A 421 -22.53 8.85 25.12
C VAL A 421 -23.00 8.06 26.37
N PRO A 422 -24.27 8.16 26.81
CA PRO A 422 -24.78 7.31 27.88
C PRO A 422 -24.61 5.82 27.58
N LEU A 423 -24.10 5.05 28.54
CA LEU A 423 -23.92 3.59 28.42
C LEU A 423 -25.23 2.87 28.78
N ALA A 424 -25.56 1.83 28.01
CA ALA A 424 -26.57 0.85 28.41
C ALA A 424 -26.14 0.11 29.69
N PRO A 425 -27.07 -0.47 30.47
CA PRO A 425 -26.72 -1.24 31.66
C PRO A 425 -25.70 -2.35 31.36
N GLY A 426 -24.58 -2.35 32.07
CA GLY A 426 -23.49 -3.33 31.90
C GLY A 426 -22.52 -3.04 30.74
N ALA A 427 -22.76 -1.97 29.97
CA ALA A 427 -21.83 -1.57 28.90
C ALA A 427 -20.61 -0.80 29.45
N SER A 428 -19.53 -0.79 28.68
CA SER A 428 -18.24 -0.18 28.98
C SER A 428 -17.59 0.39 27.71
N TYR A 429 -16.80 1.45 27.89
CA TYR A 429 -15.92 2.02 26.85
C TYR A 429 -14.50 1.43 26.86
N ALA A 430 -14.22 0.42 27.70
CA ALA A 430 -12.91 -0.21 27.77
C ALA A 430 -12.58 -1.10 26.56
N TYR A 431 -13.53 -1.34 25.66
CA TYR A 431 -13.31 -2.10 24.44
C TYR A 431 -12.61 -1.25 23.39
N TYR A 432 -11.67 -1.85 22.66
CA TYR A 432 -10.82 -1.13 21.71
C TYR A 432 -11.52 -0.80 20.38
N ASN A 433 -12.51 -1.57 19.97
CA ASN A 433 -13.23 -1.37 18.72
C ASN A 433 -14.51 -0.55 18.97
N ASN A 434 -14.66 0.55 18.24
CA ASN A 434 -15.75 1.50 18.42
C ASN A 434 -16.39 1.82 17.09
N LEU A 435 -17.55 1.23 16.82
CA LEU A 435 -18.23 1.30 15.53
C LEU A 435 -19.15 2.52 15.50
N ASP A 436 -18.56 3.70 15.29
CA ASP A 436 -19.27 4.99 15.32
C ASP A 436 -19.77 5.46 13.95
N GLU A 437 -19.58 4.65 12.91
CA GLU A 437 -20.07 4.87 11.55
C GLU A 437 -21.08 3.76 11.18
N ALA A 438 -22.35 4.12 10.99
CA ALA A 438 -23.40 3.22 10.51
C ALA A 438 -23.65 3.40 9.00
N THR A 439 -22.96 4.35 8.39
CA THR A 439 -22.99 4.62 6.95
C THR A 439 -21.57 4.74 6.42
N GLN A 440 -21.35 4.18 5.24
CA GLN A 440 -20.10 4.30 4.50
C GLN A 440 -19.97 5.74 4.03
N ILE A 441 -19.11 6.52 4.70
CA ILE A 441 -18.82 7.95 4.45
C ILE A 441 -20.06 8.85 4.34
N GLY A 442 -21.18 8.47 4.98
CA GLY A 442 -22.47 9.17 4.85
C GLY A 442 -23.18 8.99 3.50
N GLN A 443 -22.65 8.14 2.60
CA GLN A 443 -23.21 7.87 1.28
C GLN A 443 -24.16 6.68 1.26
N ASN A 444 -23.78 5.55 1.89
CA ASN A 444 -24.51 4.29 1.81
C ASN A 444 -24.74 3.67 3.19
N ALA A 445 -25.96 3.17 3.45
CA ALA A 445 -26.22 2.22 4.52
C ALA A 445 -26.28 0.81 3.93
N ILE A 446 -25.46 -0.11 4.42
CA ILE A 446 -25.24 -1.43 3.79
C ILE A 446 -25.77 -2.54 4.70
N PHE A 447 -26.47 -3.51 4.13
CA PHE A 447 -27.20 -4.54 4.87
C PHE A 447 -26.99 -5.93 4.27
N PHE A 448 -26.76 -6.90 5.14
CA PHE A 448 -26.88 -8.33 4.85
C PHE A 448 -28.29 -8.80 5.18
N PRO A 449 -29.03 -9.37 4.21
CA PRO A 449 -30.26 -10.08 4.49
C PRO A 449 -30.13 -11.11 5.62
N VAL A 450 -31.02 -11.06 6.61
CA VAL A 450 -31.12 -12.13 7.63
C VAL A 450 -31.72 -13.41 7.05
N ASN A 451 -32.50 -13.29 5.96
CA ASN A 451 -33.00 -14.40 5.15
C ASN A 451 -32.45 -14.28 3.71
N PRO A 452 -31.17 -14.61 3.46
CA PRO A 452 -30.56 -14.51 2.14
C PRO A 452 -31.33 -15.26 1.04
N PRO A 453 -31.38 -14.71 -0.19
CA PRO A 453 -30.81 -13.44 -0.62
C PRO A 453 -31.80 -12.26 -0.54
N GLN A 454 -32.89 -12.38 0.22
CA GLN A 454 -34.03 -11.46 0.15
C GLN A 454 -33.94 -10.38 1.21
N ALA A 455 -33.88 -9.12 0.77
CA ALA A 455 -33.98 -7.97 1.67
C ALA A 455 -35.27 -8.04 2.50
N ALA A 456 -35.17 -7.71 3.79
CA ALA A 456 -36.27 -7.79 4.74
C ALA A 456 -37.43 -6.87 4.35
N LYS A 457 -38.64 -7.34 4.65
CA LYS A 457 -39.90 -6.63 4.41
C LYS A 457 -40.79 -6.61 5.65
N ALA A 458 -41.55 -5.54 5.81
CA ALA A 458 -42.68 -5.42 6.72
C ALA A 458 -43.96 -5.26 5.88
N GLY A 459 -44.73 -6.35 5.75
CA GLY A 459 -45.80 -6.42 4.75
C GLY A 459 -45.21 -6.38 3.32
N SER A 460 -45.67 -5.44 2.49
CA SER A 460 -45.16 -5.23 1.14
C SER A 460 -43.95 -4.29 1.05
N ASN A 461 -43.66 -3.54 2.11
CA ASN A 461 -42.62 -2.52 2.14
C ASN A 461 -41.29 -3.12 2.59
N TYR A 462 -40.18 -2.64 2.03
CA TYR A 462 -38.85 -2.96 2.54
C TYR A 462 -38.68 -2.40 3.94
N ALA A 463 -37.97 -3.16 4.77
CA ALA A 463 -37.63 -2.77 6.14
C ALA A 463 -36.14 -3.07 6.39
N PRO A 464 -35.20 -2.30 5.80
CA PRO A 464 -33.78 -2.60 5.87
C PRO A 464 -33.21 -2.71 7.28
N SER A 465 -33.78 -1.99 8.25
CA SER A 465 -33.37 -2.07 9.66
C SER A 465 -33.70 -3.40 10.35
N ASN A 466 -34.43 -4.31 9.69
CA ASN A 466 -34.63 -5.69 10.14
C ASN A 466 -33.54 -6.65 9.60
N ASP A 467 -32.67 -6.17 8.71
CA ASP A 467 -31.51 -6.89 8.21
C ASP A 467 -30.24 -6.47 8.97
N SER A 468 -29.18 -7.27 8.82
CA SER A 468 -27.91 -7.05 9.53
C SER A 468 -27.12 -5.91 8.90
N GLN A 469 -27.04 -4.76 9.57
CA GLN A 469 -26.30 -3.60 9.08
C GLN A 469 -24.79 -3.76 9.24
N ILE A 470 -24.04 -3.30 8.24
CA ILE A 470 -22.59 -3.15 8.32
C ILE A 470 -22.24 -1.82 8.98
N LEU A 471 -21.38 -1.90 9.99
CA LEU A 471 -20.86 -0.75 10.72
C LEU A 471 -19.35 -0.63 10.49
N PHE A 472 -18.82 0.57 10.64
CA PHE A 472 -17.43 0.89 10.35
C PHE A 472 -16.76 1.60 11.53
N GLU A 473 -15.44 1.51 11.53
CA GLU A 473 -14.56 2.34 12.36
C GLU A 473 -13.32 2.72 11.57
N ALA A 474 -12.67 3.80 11.98
CA ALA A 474 -11.38 4.21 11.47
C ALA A 474 -10.40 4.42 12.62
N LYS A 475 -9.15 3.98 12.44
CA LYS A 475 -8.10 4.05 13.47
C LYS A 475 -6.77 4.46 12.86
N ALA A 476 -5.92 5.07 13.68
CA ALA A 476 -4.58 5.50 13.29
C ALA A 476 -3.52 5.02 14.28
N ASN A 477 -2.36 4.65 13.75
CA ASN A 477 -1.26 4.09 14.53
C ASN A 477 -0.56 5.18 15.40
N PRO A 478 0.41 4.79 16.25
CA PRO A 478 1.13 5.73 17.11
C PRO A 478 1.84 6.87 16.34
N VAL A 479 2.29 6.63 15.10
CA VAL A 479 2.97 7.63 14.27
C VAL A 479 2.04 8.79 13.94
N VAL A 480 0.83 8.49 13.45
CA VAL A 480 -0.19 9.51 13.17
C VAL A 480 -0.65 10.19 14.46
N TYR A 481 -0.78 9.43 15.56
CA TYR A 481 -1.17 9.98 16.85
C TYR A 481 -0.19 11.03 17.38
N GLU A 482 1.11 10.73 17.39
CA GLU A 482 2.13 11.67 17.85
C GLU A 482 2.30 12.85 16.90
N TYR A 483 2.09 12.66 15.58
CA TYR A 483 1.99 13.77 14.63
C TYR A 483 0.83 14.71 14.99
N ALA A 484 -0.39 14.18 15.15
CA ALA A 484 -1.57 14.96 15.49
C ALA A 484 -1.43 15.68 16.84
N LYS A 485 -0.78 15.04 17.82
CA LYS A 485 -0.49 15.60 19.14
C LYS A 485 0.54 16.74 19.10
N GLY A 486 1.45 16.70 18.14
CA GLY A 486 2.47 17.73 17.92
C GLY A 486 1.94 19.00 17.24
N LEU A 487 0.72 18.98 16.69
CA LEU A 487 0.12 20.14 16.06
C LEU A 487 -0.22 21.21 17.11
N SER A 488 0.23 22.45 16.87
CA SER A 488 -0.13 23.63 17.69
C SER A 488 -1.27 24.46 17.09
N SER A 489 -1.53 24.28 15.79
CA SER A 489 -2.64 24.86 15.03
C SER A 489 -3.01 23.93 13.88
N PHE A 490 -4.18 24.11 13.27
CA PHE A 490 -4.48 23.46 11.99
C PHE A 490 -3.48 23.95 10.92
N PRO A 491 -2.64 23.07 10.36
CA PRO A 491 -1.65 23.48 9.37
C PRO A 491 -2.34 23.72 8.01
N ASP A 492 -1.68 24.51 7.15
CA ASP A 492 -2.19 24.74 5.78
C ASP A 492 -2.30 23.43 5.00
N HIS A 493 -1.39 22.47 5.27
CA HIS A 493 -1.32 21.16 4.65
C HIS A 493 -0.90 20.12 5.69
N ILE A 494 -1.56 18.97 5.68
CA ILE A 494 -1.15 17.80 6.47
C ILE A 494 -0.18 16.98 5.63
N VAL A 495 0.96 16.66 6.25
CA VAL A 495 1.98 15.79 5.69
C VAL A 495 2.30 14.77 6.76
N LEU A 496 1.71 13.57 6.62
CA LEU A 496 1.92 12.52 7.60
C LEU A 496 3.37 11.99 7.52
N PRO A 497 3.96 11.56 8.64
CA PRO A 497 5.30 10.99 8.66
C PRO A 497 5.33 9.61 7.98
N ASP A 498 6.51 9.18 7.56
CA ASP A 498 6.73 7.79 7.17
C ASP A 498 6.43 6.83 8.31
N GLY A 499 5.90 5.65 7.97
CA GLY A 499 5.37 4.70 8.94
C GLY A 499 3.97 5.06 9.46
N ALA A 500 3.33 6.11 8.91
CA ALA A 500 1.92 6.38 9.17
C ALA A 500 1.06 5.22 8.64
N VAL A 501 0.21 4.67 9.51
CA VAL A 501 -0.77 3.65 9.15
C VAL A 501 -2.15 4.07 9.64
N GLU A 502 -3.10 4.10 8.72
CA GLU A 502 -4.52 4.21 9.01
C GLU A 502 -5.22 2.92 8.58
N VAL A 503 -6.23 2.53 9.36
CA VAL A 503 -7.09 1.39 9.04
C VAL A 503 -8.55 1.78 9.06
N LYS A 504 -9.31 1.26 8.11
CA LYS A 504 -10.78 1.30 8.13
C LYS A 504 -11.31 -0.13 8.13
N ALA A 505 -12.11 -0.48 9.14
CA ALA A 505 -12.67 -1.81 9.27
C ALA A 505 -14.19 -1.79 9.07
N ALA A 506 -14.73 -2.87 8.49
CA ALA A 506 -16.16 -3.07 8.36
C ALA A 506 -16.57 -4.34 9.11
N TRP A 507 -17.70 -4.26 9.79
CA TRP A 507 -18.12 -5.25 10.77
C TRP A 507 -19.60 -5.62 10.60
N ARG A 508 -19.90 -6.91 10.73
CA ARG A 508 -21.26 -7.47 10.72
C ARG A 508 -21.63 -7.99 12.09
N LYS A 509 -22.87 -7.75 12.55
CA LYS A 509 -23.33 -8.24 13.85
C LYS A 509 -23.27 -9.78 13.91
N LEU A 510 -22.60 -10.33 14.93
CA LEU A 510 -22.35 -11.77 15.02
C LEU A 510 -23.63 -12.58 15.22
N ALA A 511 -24.59 -12.03 15.96
CA ALA A 511 -25.87 -12.67 16.23
C ALA A 511 -26.66 -12.99 14.94
N ASP A 512 -26.47 -12.19 13.89
CA ASP A 512 -27.16 -12.31 12.61
C ASP A 512 -26.43 -13.26 11.63
N ILE A 513 -25.33 -13.88 12.07
CA ILE A 513 -24.62 -14.93 11.34
C ILE A 513 -25.06 -16.28 11.88
N PRO A 514 -25.46 -17.25 11.02
CA PRO A 514 -25.80 -18.60 11.46
C PRO A 514 -24.69 -19.22 12.31
N VAL A 515 -25.05 -19.86 13.42
CA VAL A 515 -24.09 -20.36 14.44
C VAL A 515 -22.98 -21.21 13.83
N GLN A 516 -23.32 -22.08 12.89
CA GLN A 516 -22.38 -22.98 12.20
C GLN A 516 -21.34 -22.25 11.35
N ASN A 517 -21.59 -20.98 10.98
CA ASN A 517 -20.70 -20.17 10.14
C ASN A 517 -19.85 -19.18 10.95
N ARG A 518 -20.18 -18.95 12.23
CA ARG A 518 -19.50 -17.94 13.08
C ARG A 518 -18.01 -18.23 13.24
N GLY A 519 -17.61 -19.51 13.20
CA GLY A 519 -16.22 -19.95 13.26
C GLY A 519 -15.32 -19.50 12.11
N ARG A 520 -15.90 -18.89 11.06
CA ARG A 520 -15.17 -18.43 9.86
C ARG A 520 -14.71 -16.98 9.93
N TYR A 521 -15.01 -16.27 11.02
CA TYR A 521 -14.77 -14.84 11.15
C TYR A 521 -13.90 -14.54 12.36
N HIS A 522 -12.99 -13.57 12.23
CA HIS A 522 -12.46 -12.87 13.39
C HIS A 522 -13.58 -12.04 14.02
N THR A 523 -13.68 -12.06 15.34
CA THR A 523 -14.74 -11.44 16.12
C THR A 523 -14.17 -10.63 17.27
N ALA A 524 -14.91 -9.59 17.65
CA ALA A 524 -14.59 -8.76 18.80
C ALA A 524 -15.87 -8.27 19.47
N THR A 525 -15.81 -8.08 20.79
CA THR A 525 -16.78 -7.27 21.50
C THR A 525 -16.47 -5.80 21.22
N VAL A 526 -17.46 -5.09 20.68
CA VAL A 526 -17.30 -3.72 20.17
C VAL A 526 -18.23 -2.76 20.90
N VAL A 527 -17.96 -1.45 20.81
CA VAL A 527 -18.92 -0.41 21.16
C VAL A 527 -19.78 -0.10 19.94
N THR A 528 -21.11 -0.14 20.08
CA THR A 528 -22.08 0.30 19.06
C THR A 528 -23.04 1.32 19.66
N TYR A 529 -23.79 2.02 18.80
CA TYR A 529 -24.70 3.07 19.22
C TYR A 529 -26.12 2.81 18.73
N GLN A 530 -27.09 2.81 19.63
CA GLN A 530 -28.51 2.57 19.32
C GLN A 530 -29.35 3.79 19.72
N GLY A 531 -30.59 3.86 19.24
CA GLY A 531 -31.50 4.99 19.50
C GLY A 531 -31.51 5.99 18.35
N LYS A 532 -31.46 7.28 18.68
CA LYS A 532 -31.40 8.38 17.70
C LYS A 532 -30.04 9.07 17.76
N ASP A 533 -29.57 9.65 16.66
CA ASP A 533 -28.27 10.35 16.63
C ASP A 533 -28.18 11.54 17.61
N ASP A 534 -29.31 12.14 18.01
CA ASP A 534 -29.39 13.22 19.00
C ASP A 534 -29.53 12.72 20.45
N ALA A 535 -29.90 11.45 20.64
CA ALA A 535 -30.01 10.77 21.92
C ALA A 535 -29.53 9.31 21.80
N PRO A 536 -28.25 9.08 21.45
CA PRO A 536 -27.71 7.74 21.30
C PRO A 536 -27.49 7.09 22.68
N VAL A 537 -27.50 5.77 22.69
CA VAL A 537 -27.08 4.95 23.83
C VAL A 537 -25.99 4.00 23.33
N ALA A 538 -24.89 3.90 24.07
CA ALA A 538 -23.77 3.03 23.74
C ALA A 538 -24.00 1.62 24.32
N HIS A 539 -23.80 0.60 23.48
CA HIS A 539 -23.96 -0.81 23.81
C HIS A 539 -22.66 -1.56 23.54
N ASN A 540 -22.49 -2.71 24.19
CA ASN A 540 -21.47 -3.68 23.80
C ASN A 540 -22.12 -4.91 23.17
N GLU A 541 -21.64 -5.29 21.99
CA GLU A 541 -22.14 -6.42 21.22
C GLU A 541 -20.97 -7.10 20.51
N ASP A 542 -21.14 -8.37 20.14
CA ASP A 542 -20.12 -9.09 19.36
C ASP A 542 -20.36 -8.90 17.86
N TYR A 543 -19.30 -8.53 17.16
CA TYR A 543 -19.29 -8.31 15.72
C TYR A 543 -18.18 -9.11 15.05
N ALA A 544 -18.41 -9.48 13.79
CA ALA A 544 -17.52 -10.22 12.91
C ALA A 544 -16.88 -9.28 11.87
N LEU A 545 -15.55 -9.35 11.73
CA LEU A 545 -14.80 -8.55 10.76
C LEU A 545 -15.10 -9.05 9.35
N VAL A 546 -15.57 -8.18 8.47
CA VAL A 546 -15.90 -8.53 7.08
C VAL A 546 -15.01 -7.83 6.05
N ALA A 547 -14.31 -6.77 6.45
CA ALA A 547 -13.30 -6.11 5.63
C ALA A 547 -12.30 -5.31 6.46
N LEU A 548 -11.09 -5.17 5.93
CA LEU A 548 -10.04 -4.33 6.48
C LEU A 548 -9.32 -3.60 5.36
N HIS A 549 -9.34 -2.27 5.41
CA HIS A 549 -8.55 -1.40 4.57
C HIS A 549 -7.31 -0.95 5.36
N ILE A 550 -6.14 -1.00 4.73
CA ILE A 550 -4.84 -0.62 5.30
C ILE A 550 -4.25 0.45 4.38
N ILE A 551 -3.96 1.61 4.96
CA ILE A 551 -3.39 2.77 4.28
C ILE A 551 -2.02 3.01 4.92
N HIS A 552 -0.94 2.79 4.16
CA HIS A 552 0.41 2.75 4.71
C HIS A 552 1.34 3.70 3.94
N LYS A 553 1.85 4.73 4.62
CA LYS A 553 2.91 5.58 4.08
C LYS A 553 4.28 5.01 4.40
N THR A 554 5.11 4.84 3.37
CA THR A 554 6.51 4.48 3.52
C THR A 554 7.40 5.50 2.81
N PRO A 555 8.69 5.61 3.15
CA PRO A 555 9.58 6.62 2.57
C PRO A 555 9.62 6.61 1.03
N ASN A 556 9.67 5.44 0.40
CA ASN A 556 9.68 5.32 -1.07
C ASN A 556 8.29 5.47 -1.71
N TYR A 557 7.20 5.36 -0.94
CA TYR A 557 5.81 5.44 -1.41
C TYR A 557 5.04 6.59 -0.71
N PRO A 558 5.38 7.86 -1.01
CA PRO A 558 4.80 9.03 -0.36
C PRO A 558 3.31 9.23 -0.67
N THR A 559 2.82 8.70 -1.80
CA THR A 559 1.38 8.66 -2.14
C THR A 559 0.59 7.57 -1.43
N PHE A 560 1.20 6.90 -0.45
CA PHE A 560 0.66 5.80 0.34
C PHE A 560 0.39 4.52 -0.48
N ILE A 561 0.52 3.39 0.18
CA ILE A 561 0.13 2.08 -0.31
C ILE A 561 -1.24 1.75 0.30
N PHE A 562 -2.23 1.55 -0.56
CA PHE A 562 -3.59 1.20 -0.18
C PHE A 562 -3.82 -0.28 -0.42
N ALA A 563 -4.11 -1.04 0.63
CA ALA A 563 -4.43 -2.46 0.53
C ALA A 563 -5.81 -2.74 1.14
N THR A 564 -6.60 -3.57 0.48
CA THR A 564 -7.94 -3.87 0.97
C THR A 564 -8.18 -5.37 1.04
N PHE A 565 -8.59 -5.86 2.20
CA PHE A 565 -8.91 -7.25 2.46
C PHE A 565 -10.40 -7.44 2.65
N GLU A 566 -10.93 -8.56 2.19
CA GLU A 566 -12.34 -8.92 2.32
C GLU A 566 -12.49 -10.33 2.88
N GLN A 567 -13.59 -10.56 3.58
CA GLN A 567 -14.02 -11.89 3.99
C GLN A 567 -14.77 -12.57 2.83
N GLU A 568 -14.48 -13.84 2.56
CA GLU A 568 -14.94 -14.54 1.35
C GLU A 568 -16.48 -14.72 1.26
N ASP A 569 -17.16 -14.69 2.40
CA ASP A 569 -18.61 -14.84 2.50
C ASP A 569 -19.37 -13.50 2.37
N ALA A 570 -18.74 -12.45 1.85
CA ALA A 570 -19.37 -11.14 1.71
C ALA A 570 -20.46 -11.11 0.61
N LEU A 571 -20.23 -11.75 -0.53
CA LEU A 571 -21.23 -11.86 -1.63
C LEU A 571 -21.82 -13.24 -1.81
N THR A 572 -21.13 -14.26 -1.32
CA THR A 572 -21.49 -15.66 -1.49
C THR A 572 -21.63 -16.28 -0.11
N LEU A 573 -22.61 -17.13 0.11
CA LEU A 573 -22.74 -17.88 1.35
C LEU A 573 -21.64 -18.94 1.46
N PRO A 574 -21.41 -19.54 2.64
CA PRO A 574 -20.37 -20.55 2.83
C PRO A 574 -20.48 -21.81 1.97
N ASP A 575 -21.60 -22.01 1.26
CA ASP A 575 -21.75 -23.06 0.25
C ASP A 575 -20.99 -22.77 -1.07
N GLY A 576 -20.39 -21.58 -1.18
CA GLY A 576 -19.61 -21.11 -2.32
C GLY A 576 -20.44 -20.82 -3.58
N LYS A 577 -21.77 -20.82 -3.49
CA LYS A 577 -22.66 -20.70 -4.67
C LYS A 577 -23.82 -19.72 -4.46
N SER A 578 -24.45 -19.77 -3.31
CA SER A 578 -25.66 -19.00 -3.05
C SER A 578 -25.31 -17.54 -2.74
N PRO A 579 -26.00 -16.55 -3.31
CA PRO A 579 -25.70 -15.15 -3.02
C PRO A 579 -26.16 -14.77 -1.60
N THR A 580 -25.40 -13.90 -0.95
CA THR A 580 -25.79 -13.31 0.35
C THR A 580 -26.99 -12.37 0.22
N GLY A 581 -27.16 -11.79 -0.98
CA GLY A 581 -28.15 -10.75 -1.22
C GLY A 581 -27.76 -9.39 -0.66
N LEU A 582 -26.47 -9.18 -0.33
CA LEU A 582 -25.92 -7.91 0.14
C LEU A 582 -26.43 -6.74 -0.71
N TYR A 583 -26.97 -5.72 -0.04
CA TYR A 583 -27.54 -4.54 -0.69
C TYR A 583 -27.23 -3.27 0.12
N TYR A 584 -27.45 -2.13 -0.50
CA TYR A 584 -27.34 -0.83 0.15
C TYR A 584 -28.55 0.07 -0.13
N VAL A 585 -28.72 1.07 0.72
CA VAL A 585 -29.59 2.23 0.51
C VAL A 585 -28.70 3.45 0.37
N ALA A 586 -28.81 4.12 -0.78
CA ALA A 586 -28.05 5.33 -1.11
C ALA A 586 -28.69 6.58 -0.50
N ASN A 587 -27.87 7.54 -0.09
CA ASN A 587 -28.29 8.87 0.36
C ASN A 587 -28.57 9.87 -0.80
N TYR A 588 -28.84 9.34 -1.98
CA TYR A 588 -29.11 10.09 -3.19
C TYR A 588 -30.10 9.29 -4.03
N ASP A 589 -30.92 9.99 -4.81
CA ASP A 589 -31.89 9.37 -5.72
C ASP A 589 -31.73 9.87 -7.17
N THR A 590 -30.75 10.73 -7.40
CA THR A 590 -30.41 11.26 -8.72
C THR A 590 -28.89 11.19 -8.93
N ILE A 591 -28.45 10.95 -10.17
CA ILE A 591 -27.03 10.92 -10.56
C ILE A 591 -26.77 11.92 -11.69
N ASP A 592 -25.62 12.58 -11.66
CA ASP A 592 -25.13 13.43 -12.74
C ASP A 592 -23.65 13.18 -13.06
N TYR A 593 -23.26 13.32 -14.33
CA TYR A 593 -21.89 13.18 -14.82
C TYR A 593 -21.49 14.41 -15.65
N PRO A 594 -20.93 15.45 -15.04
CA PRO A 594 -20.50 16.64 -15.75
C PRO A 594 -19.51 16.30 -16.87
N GLY A 595 -19.70 16.92 -18.04
CA GLY A 595 -18.87 16.68 -19.23
C GLY A 595 -19.23 15.42 -20.04
N PHE A 596 -20.28 14.68 -19.67
CA PHE A 596 -20.77 13.52 -20.41
C PHE A 596 -22.19 13.75 -20.98
N ASP A 597 -22.51 13.03 -22.06
CA ASP A 597 -23.86 13.04 -22.64
C ASP A 597 -24.85 12.35 -21.68
N LYS A 598 -25.91 13.07 -21.29
CA LYS A 598 -26.95 12.56 -20.39
C LYS A 598 -27.71 11.36 -20.96
N ASN A 599 -27.69 11.17 -22.28
CA ASN A 599 -28.35 10.04 -22.93
C ASN A 599 -27.50 8.77 -22.93
N ASN A 600 -26.17 8.90 -22.81
CA ASN A 600 -25.22 7.80 -22.92
C ASN A 600 -24.42 7.64 -21.63
N PRO A 601 -24.63 6.56 -20.85
CA PRO A 601 -23.93 6.38 -19.60
C PRO A 601 -22.40 6.29 -19.82
N PRO A 602 -21.59 6.91 -18.96
CA PRO A 602 -20.15 6.72 -18.98
C PRO A 602 -19.79 5.25 -18.74
N THR A 603 -18.62 4.85 -19.23
CA THR A 603 -18.07 3.50 -19.02
C THR A 603 -16.84 3.56 -18.11
N ALA A 604 -16.65 2.49 -17.34
CA ALA A 604 -15.40 2.19 -16.65
C ALA A 604 -14.71 1.07 -17.41
N THR A 605 -13.43 1.24 -17.72
CA THR A 605 -12.60 0.24 -18.40
C THR A 605 -11.56 -0.25 -17.42
N PHE A 606 -11.41 -1.57 -17.23
CA PHE A 606 -10.46 -2.11 -16.26
C PHE A 606 -9.90 -3.45 -16.72
N SER A 607 -8.77 -3.86 -16.16
CA SER A 607 -8.12 -5.12 -16.49
C SER A 607 -8.06 -6.03 -15.27
N ASP A 608 -8.25 -7.35 -15.46
CA ASP A 608 -7.87 -8.37 -14.48
C ASP A 608 -6.44 -8.90 -14.72
N GLY A 609 -5.69 -8.28 -15.64
CA GLY A 609 -4.35 -8.69 -16.07
C GLY A 609 -4.34 -9.71 -17.21
N ASN A 610 -5.44 -10.40 -17.46
CA ASN A 610 -5.60 -11.30 -18.61
C ASN A 610 -6.49 -10.69 -19.70
N LYS A 611 -7.48 -9.89 -19.29
CA LYS A 611 -8.48 -9.30 -20.18
C LYS A 611 -8.91 -7.93 -19.69
N THR A 612 -9.18 -7.05 -20.66
CA THR A 612 -9.85 -5.77 -20.43
C THR A 612 -11.38 -5.93 -20.46
N TYR A 613 -12.04 -5.34 -19.48
CA TYR A 613 -13.49 -5.29 -19.32
C TYR A 613 -13.98 -3.86 -19.44
N MET A 614 -15.23 -3.72 -19.87
CA MET A 614 -15.96 -2.45 -19.86
C MET A 614 -17.27 -2.64 -19.11
N ALA A 615 -17.53 -1.76 -18.14
CA ALA A 615 -18.78 -1.71 -17.41
C ALA A 615 -19.46 -0.35 -17.65
N SER A 616 -20.69 -0.38 -18.16
CA SER A 616 -21.54 0.81 -18.24
C SER A 616 -22.00 1.20 -16.84
N LEU A 617 -21.83 2.47 -16.49
CA LEU A 617 -22.33 3.01 -15.23
C LEU A 617 -23.83 3.32 -15.33
N PRO A 618 -24.52 3.54 -14.19
CA PRO A 618 -25.91 3.96 -14.23
C PRO A 618 -26.12 5.23 -15.05
N LYS A 619 -27.22 5.32 -15.78
CA LYS A 619 -27.59 6.51 -16.57
C LYS A 619 -27.76 7.72 -15.65
N ALA A 620 -27.40 8.90 -16.13
CA ALA A 620 -27.73 10.16 -15.44
C ALA A 620 -29.25 10.31 -15.28
N GLY A 621 -29.67 10.93 -14.17
CA GLY A 621 -31.08 11.10 -13.80
C GLY A 621 -31.49 10.22 -12.60
N ALA A 622 -32.76 9.86 -12.55
CA ALA A 622 -33.34 9.13 -11.42
C ALA A 622 -32.73 7.73 -11.26
N VAL A 623 -32.39 7.38 -10.02
CA VAL A 623 -31.84 6.07 -9.64
C VAL A 623 -32.94 5.00 -9.54
N ALA A 624 -34.16 5.42 -9.17
CA ALA A 624 -35.30 4.51 -9.07
C ALA A 624 -35.58 3.81 -10.41
N ASN A 625 -35.70 2.49 -10.37
CA ASN A 625 -35.91 1.67 -11.55
C ASN A 625 -36.66 0.38 -11.18
N SER A 626 -37.91 0.31 -11.60
CA SER A 626 -38.79 -0.83 -11.32
C SER A 626 -38.45 -2.09 -12.11
N ASN A 627 -37.61 -2.00 -13.14
CA ASN A 627 -37.24 -3.12 -14.00
C ASN A 627 -36.03 -3.91 -13.48
N LEU A 628 -35.39 -3.44 -12.39
CA LEU A 628 -34.30 -4.15 -11.74
C LEU A 628 -34.84 -5.27 -10.83
N SER A 629 -33.97 -6.21 -10.47
CA SER A 629 -34.27 -7.30 -9.53
C SER A 629 -33.25 -7.31 -8.39
N PRO A 630 -33.64 -6.88 -7.16
CA PRO A 630 -34.94 -6.30 -6.80
C PRO A 630 -35.18 -4.93 -7.45
N PRO A 631 -36.45 -4.50 -7.59
CA PRO A 631 -36.78 -3.14 -8.01
C PRO A 631 -36.18 -2.09 -7.05
N VAL A 632 -35.63 -1.02 -7.61
CA VAL A 632 -35.07 0.11 -6.84
C VAL A 632 -36.12 1.21 -6.73
N TYR A 633 -36.40 1.64 -5.51
CA TYR A 633 -37.40 2.66 -5.17
C TYR A 633 -36.76 3.91 -4.54
N SER A 634 -37.45 5.04 -4.64
CA SER A 634 -37.23 6.28 -3.88
C SER A 634 -38.59 6.81 -3.43
N GLY A 635 -38.70 7.27 -2.18
CA GLY A 635 -39.94 7.84 -1.62
C GLY A 635 -41.14 6.89 -1.55
N SER A 636 -40.92 5.58 -1.73
CA SER A 636 -41.97 4.56 -1.86
C SER A 636 -41.48 3.20 -1.38
N ASN A 637 -42.42 2.27 -1.13
CA ASN A 637 -42.14 0.87 -0.79
C ASN A 637 -41.21 0.67 0.42
N GLY A 638 -41.28 1.57 1.40
CA GLY A 638 -40.44 1.54 2.61
C GLY A 638 -39.08 2.24 2.47
N ILE A 639 -38.79 2.85 1.32
CA ILE A 639 -37.59 3.66 1.10
C ILE A 639 -37.95 5.15 1.22
N PRO A 640 -37.28 5.93 2.08
CA PRO A 640 -37.50 7.37 2.23
C PRO A 640 -37.30 8.18 0.93
N GLU A 641 -37.98 9.33 0.84
CA GLU A 641 -37.80 10.29 -0.26
C GLU A 641 -36.38 10.89 -0.23
N GLY A 642 -35.71 11.00 -1.39
CA GLY A 642 -34.32 11.46 -1.46
C GLY A 642 -33.26 10.38 -1.23
N GLN A 643 -33.69 9.15 -0.94
CA GLN A 643 -32.85 7.95 -0.89
C GLN A 643 -33.24 6.98 -2.00
N ALA A 644 -32.33 6.08 -2.38
CA ALA A 644 -32.64 5.02 -3.34
C ALA A 644 -32.20 3.64 -2.83
N GLY A 645 -33.08 2.65 -2.95
CA GLY A 645 -32.82 1.29 -2.47
C GLY A 645 -33.97 0.31 -2.68
N PRO A 646 -33.81 -0.96 -2.28
CA PRO A 646 -32.53 -1.61 -2.03
C PRO A 646 -31.76 -1.77 -3.35
N ILE A 647 -30.49 -1.34 -3.40
CA ILE A 647 -29.62 -1.55 -4.56
C ILE A 647 -28.69 -2.71 -4.25
N ARG A 648 -28.72 -3.75 -5.09
CA ARG A 648 -27.84 -4.92 -4.93
C ARG A 648 -26.37 -4.50 -5.08
N VAL A 649 -25.54 -4.93 -4.14
CA VAL A 649 -24.08 -4.82 -4.28
C VAL A 649 -23.62 -5.81 -5.34
N VAL A 650 -22.84 -5.32 -6.29
CA VAL A 650 -22.22 -6.13 -7.35
C VAL A 650 -20.71 -6.04 -7.23
N GLN A 651 -19.98 -7.06 -7.66
CA GLN A 651 -18.52 -7.01 -7.74
C GLN A 651 -18.09 -7.09 -9.20
N PRO A 652 -17.59 -5.98 -9.78
CA PRO A 652 -16.86 -6.04 -11.03
C PRO A 652 -15.64 -6.97 -10.90
N LEU A 653 -15.24 -7.64 -11.98
CA LEU A 653 -14.05 -8.52 -12.05
C LEU A 653 -12.76 -7.70 -12.01
N THR A 654 -12.52 -7.02 -10.89
CA THR A 654 -11.42 -6.06 -10.71
C THR A 654 -10.23 -6.63 -9.94
N ILE A 655 -10.27 -7.90 -9.50
CA ILE A 655 -9.09 -8.50 -8.86
C ILE A 655 -8.07 -8.79 -9.96
N TYR A 656 -6.93 -8.13 -9.89
CA TYR A 656 -5.84 -8.38 -10.83
C TYR A 656 -5.26 -9.79 -10.63
N SER A 657 -4.86 -10.45 -11.72
CA SER A 657 -4.39 -11.84 -11.71
C SER A 657 -3.17 -12.07 -10.82
N GLU A 658 -2.27 -11.09 -10.72
CA GLU A 658 -1.13 -11.13 -9.81
C GLU A 658 -1.56 -11.14 -8.33
N VAL A 659 -2.59 -10.38 -7.96
CA VAL A 659 -3.18 -10.43 -6.60
C VAL A 659 -3.81 -11.79 -6.34
N ALA A 660 -4.53 -12.33 -7.33
CA ALA A 660 -5.11 -13.67 -7.23
C ALA A 660 -4.02 -14.75 -7.05
N ALA A 661 -2.87 -14.62 -7.73
CA ALA A 661 -1.74 -15.52 -7.59
C ALA A 661 -1.16 -15.48 -6.16
N VAL A 662 -0.96 -14.29 -5.59
CA VAL A 662 -0.48 -14.15 -4.19
C VAL A 662 -1.50 -14.70 -3.20
N ASN A 663 -2.80 -14.43 -3.37
CA ASN A 663 -3.85 -15.03 -2.55
C ASN A 663 -3.81 -16.56 -2.58
N ASN A 664 -3.63 -17.15 -3.77
CA ASN A 664 -3.52 -18.59 -3.93
C ASN A 664 -2.26 -19.15 -3.24
N GLN A 665 -1.13 -18.45 -3.33
CA GLN A 665 0.09 -18.81 -2.63
C GLN A 665 -0.12 -18.81 -1.11
N VAL A 666 -0.65 -17.72 -0.55
CA VAL A 666 -0.92 -17.61 0.90
C VAL A 666 -1.89 -18.69 1.35
N LYS A 667 -2.94 -18.96 0.55
CA LYS A 667 -3.88 -20.05 0.82
C LYS A 667 -3.21 -21.42 0.79
N GLN A 668 -2.34 -21.70 -0.17
CA GLN A 668 -1.58 -22.95 -0.23
C GLN A 668 -0.68 -23.14 0.98
N LEU A 669 0.00 -22.08 1.44
CA LEU A 669 0.81 -22.11 2.65
C LEU A 669 -0.03 -22.41 3.90
N MET A 670 -1.20 -21.78 4.04
CA MET A 670 -2.14 -22.08 5.12
C MET A 670 -2.72 -23.50 5.04
N ASP A 671 -3.01 -24.00 3.84
CA ASP A 671 -3.54 -25.36 3.66
C ASP A 671 -2.46 -26.44 3.88
N GLY A 672 -1.19 -26.11 3.65
CA GLY A 672 -0.04 -26.97 3.93
C GLY A 672 0.40 -27.04 5.40
N SER A 673 -0.18 -26.21 6.28
CA SER A 673 0.21 -26.12 7.68
C SER A 673 -0.95 -26.47 8.63
N SER A 674 -0.68 -27.36 9.59
CA SER A 674 -1.67 -27.75 10.62
C SER A 674 -2.09 -26.60 11.54
N GLU A 675 -1.26 -25.56 11.66
CA GLU A 675 -1.55 -24.36 12.46
C GLU A 675 -2.82 -23.64 11.99
N PHE A 676 -3.22 -23.82 10.73
CA PHE A 676 -4.36 -23.14 10.14
C PHE A 676 -5.62 -24.02 9.99
N ASN A 677 -5.63 -25.27 10.46
CA ASN A 677 -6.76 -26.20 10.27
C ASN A 677 -8.11 -25.61 10.72
N ASN A 678 -8.11 -24.82 11.80
CA ASN A 678 -9.28 -24.13 12.34
C ASN A 678 -9.14 -22.61 12.30
N SER A 679 -8.28 -22.08 11.42
CA SER A 679 -7.95 -20.65 11.42
C SER A 679 -8.99 -19.83 10.67
N VAL A 680 -9.45 -18.75 11.29
CA VAL A 680 -10.36 -17.79 10.65
C VAL A 680 -9.72 -17.08 9.47
N TRP A 681 -8.40 -16.96 9.46
CA TRP A 681 -7.65 -16.25 8.41
C TRP A 681 -7.73 -16.92 7.04
N LYS A 682 -8.11 -18.21 6.98
CA LYS A 682 -8.38 -18.91 5.72
C LYS A 682 -9.54 -18.32 4.92
N HIS A 683 -10.38 -17.51 5.56
CA HIS A 683 -11.59 -16.93 4.98
C HIS A 683 -11.42 -15.45 4.60
N TYR A 684 -10.20 -14.92 4.66
CA TYR A 684 -9.87 -13.56 4.25
C TYR A 684 -8.92 -13.59 3.05
N ARG A 685 -9.09 -12.62 2.14
CA ARG A 685 -8.23 -12.48 0.96
C ARG A 685 -7.96 -11.03 0.63
N LEU A 686 -6.82 -10.76 -0.01
CA LEU A 686 -6.51 -9.45 -0.57
C LEU A 686 -7.41 -9.22 -1.79
N LYS A 687 -8.13 -8.10 -1.79
CA LYS A 687 -8.94 -7.65 -2.93
C LYS A 687 -8.08 -7.01 -4.01
N GLY A 688 -7.06 -6.27 -3.59
CA GLY A 688 -6.08 -5.60 -4.43
C GLY A 688 -5.26 -4.59 -3.65
N VAL A 689 -4.29 -3.98 -4.32
CA VAL A 689 -3.33 -3.03 -3.75
C VAL A 689 -3.08 -1.88 -4.73
N GLN A 690 -2.96 -0.65 -4.24
CA GLN A 690 -2.57 0.51 -5.05
C GLN A 690 -1.34 1.15 -4.40
N ALA A 691 -0.19 1.09 -5.08
CA ALA A 691 1.07 1.66 -4.60
C ALA A 691 1.57 2.80 -5.50
N ILE A 692 1.27 2.74 -6.81
CA ILE A 692 1.69 3.74 -7.79
C ILE A 692 0.43 4.41 -8.38
N PRO A 693 0.31 5.75 -8.30
CA PRO A 693 -0.82 6.45 -8.88
C PRO A 693 -0.73 6.45 -10.42
N SER A 694 -1.87 6.38 -11.08
CA SER A 694 -1.96 6.38 -12.55
C SER A 694 -3.23 7.07 -13.04
N SER A 695 -3.25 7.49 -14.31
CA SER A 695 -4.48 7.89 -15.02
C SER A 695 -5.03 6.80 -15.95
N THR A 696 -4.30 5.68 -16.09
CA THR A 696 -4.63 4.56 -16.98
C THR A 696 -5.53 3.58 -16.25
N GLN A 697 -6.80 3.51 -16.64
CA GLN A 697 -7.80 2.68 -15.93
C GLN A 697 -7.54 1.17 -15.99
N THR A 698 -6.72 0.73 -16.94
CA THR A 698 -6.32 -0.69 -17.10
C THR A 698 -5.10 -1.06 -16.27
N ASP A 699 -4.49 -0.10 -15.58
CA ASP A 699 -3.40 -0.40 -14.65
C ASP A 699 -3.94 -1.25 -13.48
N PRO A 700 -3.07 -2.08 -12.88
CA PRO A 700 -3.47 -3.01 -11.84
C PRO A 700 -4.27 -2.34 -10.71
N ASP A 701 -5.41 -2.93 -10.36
CA ASP A 701 -6.29 -2.47 -9.29
C ASP A 701 -6.66 -0.98 -9.34
N TYR A 702 -6.71 -0.34 -10.52
CA TYR A 702 -7.07 1.08 -10.65
C TYR A 702 -8.42 1.43 -9.98
N TYR A 703 -9.38 0.50 -10.01
CA TYR A 703 -10.66 0.61 -9.30
C TYR A 703 -10.72 -0.25 -8.04
N LEU A 704 -9.62 -0.30 -7.28
CA LEU A 704 -9.58 -0.99 -5.99
C LEU A 704 -10.72 -0.50 -5.12
N ALA A 705 -11.65 -1.40 -4.84
CA ALA A 705 -12.81 -1.19 -4.00
C ALA A 705 -13.17 -2.53 -3.37
N ASN A 706 -13.30 -2.55 -2.05
CA ASN A 706 -13.96 -3.67 -1.38
C ASN A 706 -15.46 -3.40 -1.35
N ILE A 707 -16.23 -4.35 -1.84
CA ILE A 707 -17.70 -4.39 -1.88
C ILE A 707 -18.45 -4.04 -0.59
N VAL A 708 -17.83 -4.00 0.59
CA VAL A 708 -18.44 -3.50 1.83
C VAL A 708 -17.84 -2.19 2.33
N VAL A 709 -16.64 -1.80 1.89
CA VAL A 709 -15.98 -0.53 2.27
C VAL A 709 -16.14 0.54 1.17
N GLU A 710 -16.52 0.14 -0.06
CA GLU A 710 -16.79 0.97 -1.23
C GLU A 710 -17.84 0.34 -2.18
N SER A 711 -19.11 0.34 -1.77
CA SER A 711 -20.11 -0.63 -2.27
C SER A 711 -21.06 -0.14 -3.39
N SER A 712 -20.92 1.10 -3.87
CA SER A 712 -21.95 1.71 -4.74
C SER A 712 -21.43 2.17 -6.11
N GLN A 713 -22.10 1.78 -7.20
CA GLN A 713 -21.92 2.39 -8.53
C GLN A 713 -23.01 3.44 -8.78
N PRO A 714 -22.68 4.63 -9.34
CA PRO A 714 -21.36 5.14 -9.68
C PRO A 714 -20.66 5.83 -8.50
N GLY A 715 -21.13 5.61 -7.26
CA GLY A 715 -20.63 6.25 -6.05
C GLY A 715 -19.14 6.02 -5.84
N ILE A 716 -18.78 5.05 -5.02
CA ILE A 716 -17.38 4.73 -4.71
C ILE A 716 -16.87 3.45 -5.37
N GLN A 717 -17.77 2.58 -5.82
CA GLN A 717 -17.41 1.46 -6.68
C GLN A 717 -17.23 1.94 -8.13
N LEU A 718 -16.11 1.56 -8.77
CA LEU A 718 -15.69 2.06 -10.08
C LEU A 718 -15.56 3.61 -10.15
N PHE A 719 -15.27 4.21 -9.01
CA PHE A 719 -15.01 5.63 -8.84
C PHE A 719 -13.70 6.04 -9.51
N ARG A 720 -13.71 7.21 -10.14
CA ARG A 720 -12.50 7.95 -10.53
C ARG A 720 -12.79 9.44 -10.49
N GLY A 721 -11.73 10.24 -10.30
CA GLY A 721 -11.81 11.69 -10.31
C GLY A 721 -12.41 12.24 -9.03
N SER A 722 -13.60 12.84 -9.08
CA SER A 722 -14.23 13.42 -7.89
C SER A 722 -15.72 13.14 -7.82
N ASN A 723 -16.23 13.04 -6.59
CA ASN A 723 -17.65 13.09 -6.30
C ASN A 723 -17.92 14.35 -5.49
N VAL A 724 -19.05 15.01 -5.75
CA VAL A 724 -19.50 16.14 -4.94
C VAL A 724 -20.06 15.62 -3.62
N PHE A 725 -19.27 15.75 -2.57
CA PHE A 725 -19.64 15.44 -1.20
C PHE A 725 -19.55 16.68 -0.30
N PRO A 726 -20.39 16.79 0.75
CA PRO A 726 -21.57 15.97 1.01
C PRO A 726 -22.62 16.10 -0.12
N ILE A 727 -23.50 15.10 -0.27
CA ILE A 727 -24.55 15.12 -1.30
C ILE A 727 -25.41 16.40 -1.10
N PRO A 728 -25.59 17.23 -2.15
CA PRO A 728 -26.34 18.48 -2.00
C PRO A 728 -27.82 18.26 -1.65
N ASN A 729 -28.51 19.35 -1.29
CA ASN A 729 -29.92 19.30 -0.89
C ASN A 729 -30.87 18.80 -1.99
N ASN A 730 -30.43 18.80 -3.25
CA ASN A 730 -31.17 18.25 -4.39
C ASN A 730 -31.03 16.71 -4.55
N ASN A 731 -30.41 16.01 -3.59
CA ASN A 731 -30.24 14.54 -3.60
C ASN A 731 -29.48 14.00 -4.82
N THR A 732 -28.68 14.83 -5.48
CA THR A 732 -27.93 14.44 -6.69
C THR A 732 -26.49 14.08 -6.34
N LEU A 733 -26.09 12.85 -6.65
CA LEU A 733 -24.68 12.46 -6.68
C LEU A 733 -24.06 12.95 -8.00
N THR A 734 -23.23 13.98 -7.93
CA THR A 734 -22.45 14.46 -9.08
C THR A 734 -21.09 13.77 -9.11
N ASN A 735 -20.82 12.99 -10.16
CA ASN A 735 -19.57 12.27 -10.36
C ASN A 735 -18.76 12.90 -11.52
N ALA A 736 -17.77 13.72 -11.16
CA ALA A 736 -16.84 14.39 -12.07
C ALA A 736 -15.65 13.46 -12.41
N ARG A 737 -15.89 12.49 -13.30
CA ARG A 737 -14.95 11.38 -13.60
C ARG A 737 -13.58 11.80 -14.14
N ASN A 738 -13.49 12.95 -14.81
CA ASN A 738 -12.28 13.42 -15.48
C ASN A 738 -11.51 14.46 -14.65
N GLN A 739 -11.94 14.75 -13.43
CA GLN A 739 -11.23 15.66 -12.54
C GLN A 739 -9.96 15.00 -12.02
N THR A 740 -8.82 15.69 -12.12
CA THR A 740 -7.60 15.27 -11.43
C THR A 740 -7.81 15.36 -9.93
N ASN A 741 -7.45 14.28 -9.23
CA ASN A 741 -7.71 14.11 -7.80
C ASN A 741 -6.48 13.63 -7.03
N ILE A 742 -5.31 13.52 -7.66
CA ILE A 742 -4.05 13.22 -6.96
C ILE A 742 -2.98 14.21 -7.43
N MET A 743 -2.16 14.66 -6.48
CA MET A 743 -0.95 15.44 -6.69
C MET A 743 0.28 14.56 -6.41
N VAL A 744 1.11 14.32 -7.41
CA VAL A 744 2.29 13.45 -7.30
C VAL A 744 3.55 14.30 -7.13
N PRO A 745 4.42 14.02 -6.13
CA PRO A 745 4.49 12.79 -5.34
C PRO A 745 3.90 12.81 -3.93
N ASP A 746 3.52 13.95 -3.37
CA ASP A 746 2.53 14.06 -2.26
C ASP A 746 2.41 15.52 -1.81
N TYR A 747 1.72 16.35 -2.61
CA TYR A 747 1.41 17.76 -2.33
C TYR A 747 2.58 18.78 -2.34
N ASP A 748 3.56 18.69 -1.44
CA ASP A 748 4.58 19.74 -1.21
C ASP A 748 5.52 19.98 -2.41
N HIS A 749 5.69 18.96 -3.25
CA HIS A 749 6.63 18.95 -4.37
C HIS A 749 5.92 18.57 -5.68
N SER A 750 4.61 18.82 -5.76
CA SER A 750 3.80 18.30 -6.86
C SER A 750 4.30 18.74 -8.23
N THR A 751 4.74 17.79 -9.06
CA THR A 751 5.13 18.03 -10.47
C THR A 751 4.04 17.58 -11.45
N GLN A 752 3.11 16.72 -11.03
CA GLN A 752 2.07 16.15 -11.88
C GLN A 752 0.75 15.97 -11.15
N SER A 753 -0.36 16.20 -11.85
CA SER A 753 -1.71 15.88 -11.38
C SER A 753 -2.30 14.72 -12.17
N LEU A 754 -2.87 13.73 -11.49
CA LEU A 754 -3.42 12.51 -12.09
C LEU A 754 -4.92 12.36 -11.78
N THR A 755 -5.63 11.65 -12.65
CA THR A 755 -7.01 11.19 -12.39
C THR A 755 -7.00 9.72 -12.00
N MET A 756 -7.15 9.43 -10.73
CA MET A 756 -7.06 8.09 -10.16
C MET A 756 -8.42 7.59 -9.66
N GLY A 757 -8.61 6.27 -9.67
CA GLY A 757 -9.78 5.59 -9.16
C GLY A 757 -9.53 4.79 -7.87
N GLY A 758 -10.60 4.17 -7.37
CA GLY A 758 -10.56 3.34 -6.17
C GLY A 758 -10.15 4.09 -4.90
N CYS A 759 -9.63 3.35 -3.92
CA CYS A 759 -9.21 3.88 -2.61
C CYS A 759 -8.23 5.06 -2.73
N MET A 760 -7.14 4.88 -3.49
CA MET A 760 -6.11 5.90 -3.70
C MET A 760 -6.69 7.15 -4.36
N GLY A 761 -7.61 7.00 -5.32
CA GLY A 761 -8.31 8.13 -5.92
C GLY A 761 -9.24 8.86 -4.94
N CYS A 762 -9.98 8.13 -4.11
CA CYS A 762 -10.87 8.71 -3.10
C CYS A 762 -10.06 9.51 -2.07
N HIS A 763 -9.01 8.89 -1.50
CA HIS A 763 -8.08 9.53 -0.57
C HIS A 763 -7.26 10.65 -1.23
N GLY A 764 -7.02 10.57 -2.53
CA GLY A 764 -6.46 11.65 -3.33
C GLY A 764 -7.24 12.95 -3.20
N ILE A 765 -8.57 12.90 -3.05
CA ILE A 765 -9.36 14.12 -2.82
C ILE A 765 -9.00 14.75 -1.47
N ALA A 766 -8.79 13.93 -0.43
CA ALA A 766 -8.34 14.41 0.87
C ALA A 766 -6.98 15.12 0.74
N GLN A 767 -6.07 14.55 -0.05
CA GLN A 767 -4.79 15.18 -0.35
C GLN A 767 -4.92 16.48 -1.15
N SER A 768 -5.50 16.42 -2.34
CA SER A 768 -5.47 17.49 -3.34
C SER A 768 -6.46 18.62 -3.07
N SER A 769 -7.65 18.29 -2.58
CA SER A 769 -8.74 19.25 -2.36
C SER A 769 -8.86 19.65 -0.90
N LEU A 770 -8.60 18.73 0.05
CA LEU A 770 -8.70 19.04 1.48
C LEU A 770 -7.37 19.38 2.13
N LYS A 771 -6.25 19.15 1.43
CA LYS A 771 -4.90 19.40 1.94
C LYS A 771 -4.57 18.55 3.18
N GLN A 772 -5.05 17.31 3.21
CA GLN A 772 -4.99 16.42 4.36
C GLN A 772 -4.05 15.20 4.16
N GLY A 773 -3.11 15.25 3.21
CA GLY A 773 -2.07 14.21 3.06
C GLY A 773 -2.61 12.80 2.95
N PHE A 774 -3.65 12.61 2.13
CA PHE A 774 -4.43 11.37 1.94
C PHE A 774 -5.25 10.89 3.15
N SER A 775 -5.32 11.61 4.26
CA SER A 775 -6.14 11.21 5.42
C SER A 775 -7.48 11.94 5.45
N PHE A 776 -8.56 11.21 5.75
CA PHE A 776 -9.88 11.81 6.06
C PHE A 776 -10.08 12.09 7.54
N LEU A 777 -9.12 11.73 8.40
CA LEU A 777 -9.30 11.84 9.84
C LEU A 777 -9.17 13.29 10.33
N PHE A 778 -8.42 14.13 9.62
CA PHE A 778 -8.10 15.51 10.02
C PHE A 778 -9.25 16.51 9.77
N ASP A 779 -10.34 16.10 9.11
CA ASP A 779 -11.56 16.91 8.97
C ASP A 779 -12.14 17.35 10.33
N ALA A 780 -11.97 16.53 11.37
CA ALA A 780 -12.49 16.79 12.72
C ALA A 780 -11.90 18.04 13.39
N ILE A 781 -10.78 18.56 12.89
CA ILE A 781 -10.09 19.72 13.45
C ILE A 781 -10.05 20.93 12.51
N ASN A 782 -10.78 20.86 11.38
CA ASN A 782 -10.83 21.95 10.42
C ASN A 782 -11.60 23.16 10.98
N PRO A 783 -10.96 24.34 11.14
CA PRO A 783 -11.56 25.51 11.79
C PRO A 783 -12.72 26.12 11.00
N MET A 784 -12.85 25.83 9.70
CA MET A 784 -13.99 26.27 8.89
C MET A 784 -15.29 25.52 9.22
N LEU A 785 -15.22 24.40 9.94
CA LEU A 785 -16.36 23.52 10.23
C LEU A 785 -16.88 23.65 11.67
N GLY A 786 -16.14 24.27 12.59
CA GLY A 786 -16.46 24.30 14.03
C GLY A 786 -16.55 25.70 14.62
N GLN A 787 -17.60 25.96 15.42
CA GLN A 787 -17.73 27.15 16.29
C GLN A 787 -16.74 27.08 17.48
N SER A 788 -15.44 26.97 17.20
CA SER A 788 -14.35 26.86 18.18
C SER A 788 -14.27 25.57 19.02
N ILE A 789 -14.99 24.51 18.61
CA ILE A 789 -14.91 23.16 19.22
C ILE A 789 -14.30 22.19 18.19
N THR A 790 -13.36 21.37 18.62
CA THR A 790 -12.68 20.35 17.80
C THR A 790 -13.24 18.96 18.08
N GLY A 791 -13.18 18.04 17.12
CA GLY A 791 -13.60 16.64 17.26
C GLY A 791 -14.85 16.27 16.43
N PHE A 792 -15.18 14.97 16.42
CA PHE A 792 -16.30 14.43 15.66
C PHE A 792 -17.66 14.74 16.27
N ALA A 793 -18.70 14.76 15.43
CA ALA A 793 -19.97 15.34 15.81
C ALA A 793 -20.76 14.61 16.88
N ASN A 794 -21.04 13.37 16.56
CA ASN A 794 -21.72 12.38 17.35
C ASN A 794 -21.43 11.03 16.69
N PRO A 795 -21.56 9.91 17.39
CA PRO A 795 -21.56 8.62 16.74
C PRO A 795 -22.84 8.45 15.91
N GLU A 796 -22.82 7.54 14.95
CA GLU A 796 -23.98 7.17 14.15
C GLU A 796 -24.72 6.01 14.81
N THR A 797 -26.03 6.17 15.01
CA THR A 797 -26.86 5.08 15.53
C THR A 797 -27.16 4.05 14.44
N VAL A 798 -27.20 2.78 14.84
CA VAL A 798 -27.62 1.64 14.02
C VAL A 798 -29.06 1.84 13.54
N GLY A 799 -29.29 1.56 12.27
CA GLY A 799 -30.55 1.70 11.55
C GLY A 799 -30.37 2.44 10.23
N LEU A 800 -31.47 2.49 9.45
CA LEU A 800 -31.57 3.36 8.28
C LEU A 800 -32.10 4.73 8.75
N PRO A 801 -31.27 5.78 8.80
CA PRO A 801 -31.72 7.10 9.24
C PRO A 801 -32.56 7.79 8.16
N ALA A 802 -33.29 8.83 8.56
CA ALA A 802 -33.94 9.73 7.61
C ALA A 802 -32.91 10.40 6.68
N PRO A 803 -33.28 10.75 5.43
CA PRO A 803 -32.38 11.34 4.44
C PRO A 803 -31.58 12.54 4.96
N ARG A 804 -32.24 13.46 5.68
CA ARG A 804 -31.58 14.62 6.28
C ARG A 804 -30.49 14.21 7.27
N THR A 805 -30.77 13.27 8.16
CA THR A 805 -29.80 12.76 9.14
C THR A 805 -28.63 12.09 8.43
N MET A 806 -28.88 11.32 7.36
CA MET A 806 -27.81 10.69 6.58
C MET A 806 -26.90 11.74 5.90
N LYS A 807 -27.45 12.87 5.43
CA LYS A 807 -26.65 14.00 4.94
C LYS A 807 -25.86 14.67 6.06
N GLU A 808 -26.45 14.82 7.25
CA GLU A 808 -25.75 15.35 8.43
C GLU A 808 -24.60 14.41 8.87
N ARG A 809 -24.73 13.10 8.70
CA ARG A 809 -23.64 12.12 8.89
C ARG A 809 -22.48 12.37 7.92
N ALA A 810 -22.79 12.66 6.64
CA ALA A 810 -21.79 12.98 5.63
C ALA A 810 -21.00 14.27 5.93
N LEU A 811 -21.57 15.22 6.70
CA LEU A 811 -20.87 16.45 7.12
C LEU A 811 -19.66 16.18 8.03
N LYS A 812 -19.51 14.98 8.59
CA LYS A 812 -18.32 14.60 9.36
C LYS A 812 -17.09 14.35 8.47
N TYR A 813 -17.32 14.09 7.19
CA TYR A 813 -16.30 13.91 6.15
C TYR A 813 -16.28 15.12 5.20
N SER A 814 -16.73 16.30 5.68
CA SER A 814 -17.15 17.36 4.79
C SER A 814 -15.96 17.97 4.06
N PHE A 815 -15.72 17.45 2.86
CA PHE A 815 -15.13 18.14 1.75
C PHE A 815 -15.78 19.53 1.66
N GLY A 816 -15.03 20.58 2.01
CA GLY A 816 -15.58 21.93 2.15
C GLY A 816 -16.20 22.49 0.85
N PRO A 817 -16.64 23.77 0.84
CA PRO A 817 -17.25 24.43 -0.32
C PRO A 817 -16.40 24.51 -1.62
N GLN A 818 -15.23 23.86 -1.65
CA GLN A 818 -14.32 23.79 -2.79
C GLN A 818 -14.84 22.89 -3.93
N ASN A 819 -15.81 22.00 -3.69
CA ASN A 819 -16.41 21.19 -4.76
C ASN A 819 -17.40 21.98 -5.66
N LYS A 820 -17.82 23.20 -5.31
CA LYS A 820 -18.56 24.06 -6.26
C LYS A 820 -17.68 24.50 -7.44
N ILE A 821 -16.39 24.75 -7.18
CA ILE A 821 -15.39 25.10 -8.21
C ILE A 821 -15.14 23.90 -9.14
N ALA A 822 -15.17 22.67 -8.61
CA ALA A 822 -15.11 21.46 -9.41
C ALA A 822 -16.26 21.34 -10.43
N ILE A 823 -17.49 21.69 -10.02
CA ILE A 823 -18.66 21.77 -10.91
C ILE A 823 -18.47 22.86 -11.97
N GLU A 824 -17.96 24.03 -11.61
CA GLU A 824 -17.74 25.14 -12.56
C GLU A 824 -16.60 24.88 -13.55
N LYS A 825 -15.58 24.12 -13.15
CA LYS A 825 -14.43 23.76 -14.00
C LYS A 825 -14.72 22.56 -14.88
N ALA A 826 -15.52 21.59 -14.43
CA ALA A 826 -15.93 20.43 -15.24
C ALA A 826 -17.04 20.74 -16.26
N ASN A 827 -17.74 21.87 -16.09
CA ASN A 827 -18.71 22.40 -17.05
C ASN A 827 -18.09 23.35 -18.09
N LYS A 828 -16.79 23.65 -17.99
CA LYS A 828 -15.99 24.36 -19.00
C LYS A 828 -15.17 23.34 -19.78
#